data_AF-A0A934VQ32-F1
#
_entry.id   AF-A0A934VQ32-F1
#
_cell.length_a   1.000
_cell.length_b   1.000
_cell.length_c   1.000
_cell.angle_alpha   90.00
_cell.angle_beta   90.00
_cell.angle_gamma   90.00
#
_symmetry.space_group_name_H-M   'P 1'
#
loop_
_entity.id
_entity.type
_entity.pdbx_description
1 polymer ?
#
loop_
_entity_poly.entity_id
_entity_poly.type
_entity_poly.pdbx_seq_one_letter_code
_entity_poly.pdbx_strand_id
1 'polypeptide(L)'
;MMLTLNEVKRFYCVLCLLVLMQTGVTVMAQERHVLFDTSSTGEDRRIEKWGLELTWPSSDNARRTIEFMGQDMIDFARVGFHADAPLVDGQLTSATKSRLDEMAELAVLVGNEKPWALMPATESGVDAWYKSGSQVVPERWIQGLKATMDYYDHEFRLLEPFNEPDYPWGQGTKQDYADIFQLLESDSYFDEVSLVGPSTLNSDRASEWYEGIKERADYGSTHSLDGSMETYISFIEGVISDGKKAINPEAHNVVEVLAGAEYGITEAMWWAAAERARSSFVKANKGVRIGYSEHRDKWTAAAVYRDPDGDMLGFVGSAERQSRTTGYQFVSLDREVFFDGYGPTRFFMIDAPGGTGYQQNQPNAERVISIDWGEDVQPVIDGRYQIVNRNSSLVMEVAGGSTGDGANIQQGAPSGGVFQQWDVVPLDDRHGGDYSYFSMKAAHSGKSADVRDWSLSSGGNVNQWLDYGNENQEWFFEYVADGYFYIRSRWSGKYLEVASASLESGGNIRQADFDGGSHQQWRLLPAGAAVEFVAPSAPVGLETNAGSASVALRWTANGEADLAGYNVYCSLSPEGPFELIARGLTESAFVDRAANQAAPYYYRLKAVDESLNRSSDSEVVSGQPRLSASLVASYEFEEDFVDASENGNDLEIIGSLSFEEGKLGERALSFSGNGSYARLPATVANFETLTVAAWVKWGGGIAEQRVFDFSRSPESGFHLSTGPFGEGMEWVGGHAGESWSVQGPEFAADTWTHVAVTLDGAEARLYVDGTLTGSAAVSHLPLDIAPVLNQLGRSSFDTAAARFVGCLDDVRVYNYALAEVQVDALFEGRSLSPAEAWRLSFFGSGEATGEAADDADPDEDGIVNLAERAYGGNPLESDVWIQPRLDESGTLLSLIYRRSRTASDLLFKVLENSELESGWKVSAGESEVIGVDGSVDTLRFTRLVDDEESVFLKLQVEQL
;
A
#
# COMPACT_ATOMS: atom_id res chain seq x y z
N MET A 1 -54.97 7.15 -12.52
CA MET A 1 -54.16 8.23 -11.92
C MET A 1 -52.72 7.73 -11.96
N MET A 2 -52.04 8.02 -13.06
CA MET A 2 -50.66 7.56 -13.34
C MET A 2 -49.70 8.50 -12.60
N LEU A 3 -48.90 7.95 -11.69
CA LEU A 3 -47.70 8.61 -11.18
C LEU A 3 -46.62 8.56 -12.25
N THR A 4 -45.79 9.60 -12.32
CA THR A 4 -44.79 9.76 -13.37
C THR A 4 -43.51 8.98 -13.05
N LEU A 5 -42.74 8.63 -14.08
CA LEU A 5 -41.48 7.86 -13.99
C LEU A 5 -40.44 8.49 -13.03
N ASN A 6 -40.53 9.81 -12.78
CA ASN A 6 -39.66 10.53 -11.84
C ASN A 6 -40.03 10.31 -10.36
N GLU A 7 -41.26 9.91 -10.05
CA GLU A 7 -41.70 9.63 -8.67
C GLU A 7 -41.35 8.21 -8.24
N VAL A 8 -41.25 7.26 -9.19
CA VAL A 8 -40.76 5.88 -8.95
C VAL A 8 -39.25 5.88 -8.70
N LYS A 9 -38.47 6.71 -9.41
CA LYS A 9 -37.02 6.85 -9.20
C LYS A 9 -36.66 7.44 -7.83
N ARG A 10 -37.49 8.33 -7.27
CA ARG A 10 -37.28 8.88 -5.91
C ARG A 10 -37.60 7.88 -4.80
N PHE A 11 -38.50 6.92 -5.04
CA PHE A 11 -38.85 5.92 -4.03
C PHE A 11 -37.83 4.77 -3.95
N TYR A 12 -37.14 4.44 -5.04
CA TYR A 12 -36.04 3.46 -5.04
C TYR A 12 -34.73 4.03 -4.45
N CYS A 13 -34.40 5.30 -4.68
CA CYS A 13 -33.23 5.92 -4.04
C CYS A 13 -33.34 6.00 -2.50
N VAL A 14 -34.55 6.17 -1.95
CA VAL A 14 -34.73 6.25 -0.49
C VAL A 14 -34.74 4.88 0.19
N LEU A 15 -35.08 3.80 -0.54
CA LEU A 15 -35.04 2.44 -0.01
C LEU A 15 -33.62 1.84 -0.04
N CYS A 16 -32.80 2.16 -1.04
CA CYS A 16 -31.38 1.74 -1.08
C CYS A 16 -30.54 2.45 0.01
N LEU A 17 -30.91 3.67 0.40
CA LEU A 17 -30.26 4.40 1.50
C LEU A 17 -30.60 3.87 2.90
N LEU A 18 -31.69 3.11 3.05
CA LEU A 18 -32.13 2.55 4.33
C LEU A 18 -31.58 1.13 4.58
N VAL A 19 -31.12 0.41 3.56
CA VAL A 19 -30.49 -0.91 3.71
C VAL A 19 -28.98 -0.81 3.99
N LEU A 20 -28.35 0.33 3.67
CA LEU A 20 -26.95 0.63 4.03
C LEU A 20 -26.73 0.96 5.53
N MET A 21 -27.79 1.04 6.34
CA MET A 21 -27.68 1.36 7.79
C MET A 21 -27.65 0.12 8.71
N GLN A 22 -27.39 -1.09 8.21
CA GLN A 22 -27.28 -2.29 9.06
C GLN A 22 -25.96 -3.05 9.02
N THR A 23 -24.98 -2.58 8.26
CA THR A 23 -23.57 -2.96 8.39
C THR A 23 -22.76 -1.69 8.18
N GLY A 24 -22.10 -1.20 9.23
CA GLY A 24 -21.41 0.10 9.26
C GLY A 24 -20.15 0.20 8.41
N VAL A 25 -20.17 -0.28 7.17
CA VAL A 25 -19.07 -0.14 6.22
C VAL A 25 -19.42 1.01 5.27
N THR A 26 -19.01 2.22 5.65
CA THR A 26 -18.87 3.32 4.70
C THR A 26 -17.71 2.95 3.78
N VAL A 27 -17.97 2.65 2.52
CA VAL A 27 -16.90 2.43 1.53
C VAL A 27 -16.10 3.74 1.43
N MET A 28 -14.84 3.71 1.88
CA MET A 28 -13.95 4.87 1.90
C MET A 28 -13.67 5.33 0.46
N ALA A 29 -13.97 6.59 0.15
CA ALA A 29 -13.60 7.16 -1.14
C ALA A 29 -12.12 7.54 -1.09
N GLN A 30 -11.27 6.73 -1.71
CA GLN A 30 -9.87 7.03 -1.93
C GLN A 30 -9.70 8.31 -2.76
N GLU A 31 -8.93 9.27 -2.25
CA GLU A 31 -8.67 10.55 -2.94
C GLU A 31 -7.21 10.74 -3.34
N ARG A 32 -6.26 10.17 -2.58
CA ARG A 32 -4.81 10.37 -2.79
C ARG A 32 -4.03 9.08 -2.63
N HIS A 33 -2.94 8.93 -3.37
CA HIS A 33 -1.98 7.82 -3.23
C HIS A 33 -0.70 8.34 -2.59
N VAL A 34 -0.14 7.57 -1.66
CA VAL A 34 1.24 7.70 -1.16
C VAL A 34 2.01 6.52 -1.73
N LEU A 35 2.65 6.73 -2.88
CA LEU A 35 3.45 5.72 -3.57
C LEU A 35 4.84 5.66 -2.92
N PHE A 36 5.35 4.45 -2.67
CA PHE A 36 6.69 4.27 -2.10
C PHE A 36 7.32 2.93 -2.52
N ASP A 37 8.65 2.92 -2.63
CA ASP A 37 9.46 1.72 -2.85
C ASP A 37 10.28 1.44 -1.59
N THR A 38 10.15 0.24 -1.01
CA THR A 38 10.87 -0.15 0.20
C THR A 38 12.39 -0.18 0.02
N SER A 39 12.87 -0.33 -1.22
CA SER A 39 14.30 -0.28 -1.57
C SER A 39 14.80 1.10 -1.99
N SER A 40 13.94 2.13 -2.04
CA SER A 40 14.35 3.48 -2.46
C SER A 40 15.43 4.05 -1.54
N THR A 41 16.32 4.86 -2.09
CA THR A 41 17.29 5.65 -1.30
C THR A 41 16.63 6.82 -0.59
N GLY A 42 15.42 7.20 -0.99
CA GLY A 42 14.65 8.30 -0.43
C GLY A 42 15.23 9.69 -0.74
N GLU A 43 14.59 10.69 -0.16
CA GLU A 43 14.97 12.10 -0.21
C GLU A 43 15.27 12.62 1.20
N ASP A 44 16.32 13.43 1.32
CA ASP A 44 16.61 14.15 2.56
C ASP A 44 15.67 15.37 2.68
N ARG A 45 14.65 15.20 3.52
CA ARG A 45 13.66 16.24 3.88
C ARG A 45 13.71 16.52 5.38
N ARG A 46 14.92 16.49 5.96
CA ARG A 46 15.07 16.62 7.41
C ARG A 46 14.83 18.06 7.86
N ILE A 47 14.15 18.19 9.00
CA ILE A 47 14.15 19.36 9.86
C ILE A 47 15.41 19.26 10.73
N GLU A 48 16.31 20.22 10.55
CA GLU A 48 17.64 20.24 11.14
C GLU A 48 17.55 20.30 12.67
N LYS A 49 16.69 21.17 13.20
CA LYS A 49 16.56 21.40 14.63
C LYS A 49 15.12 21.34 15.14
N TRP A 50 14.95 20.74 16.29
CA TRP A 50 13.67 20.62 16.97
C TRP A 50 13.69 21.33 18.31
N GLY A 51 12.67 22.15 18.57
CA GLY A 51 12.52 22.87 19.83
C GLY A 51 11.28 22.47 20.63
N LEU A 52 11.25 22.91 21.89
CA LEU A 52 10.10 22.77 22.78
C LEU A 52 9.53 24.15 23.13
N GLU A 53 8.22 24.32 22.95
CA GLU A 53 7.49 25.54 23.30
C GLU A 53 7.12 25.60 24.79
N LEU A 54 7.55 26.64 25.51
CA LEU A 54 7.33 26.81 26.96
C LEU A 54 6.82 28.20 27.38
N THR A 55 6.52 29.09 26.46
CA THR A 55 5.95 30.43 26.70
C THR A 55 4.61 30.36 27.42
N TRP A 56 3.89 29.26 27.24
CA TRP A 56 2.70 28.90 28.01
C TRP A 56 3.02 27.66 28.83
N PRO A 57 3.63 27.83 30.02
CA PRO A 57 4.28 26.73 30.71
C PRO A 57 3.25 25.69 31.17
N SER A 58 3.46 24.45 30.73
CA SER A 58 2.78 23.27 31.24
C SER A 58 3.83 22.22 31.60
N SER A 59 3.98 21.94 32.91
CA SER A 59 4.98 20.97 33.37
C SER A 59 4.73 19.57 32.80
N ASP A 60 3.46 19.20 32.66
CA ASP A 60 3.08 17.91 32.09
C ASP A 60 3.49 17.84 30.62
N ASN A 61 3.15 18.84 29.80
CA ASN A 61 3.53 18.86 28.38
C ASN A 61 5.05 18.81 28.21
N ALA A 62 5.79 19.61 29.00
CA ALA A 62 7.25 19.64 28.92
C ALA A 62 7.87 18.27 29.23
N ARG A 63 7.47 17.65 30.34
CA ARG A 63 7.97 16.34 30.77
C ARG A 63 7.59 15.24 29.78
N ARG A 64 6.35 15.25 29.30
CA ARG A 64 5.86 14.30 28.29
C ARG A 64 6.64 14.43 27.00
N THR A 65 6.83 15.65 26.48
CA THR A 65 7.61 15.86 25.26
C THR A 65 9.05 15.36 25.41
N ILE A 66 9.71 15.65 26.53
CA ILE A 66 11.07 15.15 26.81
C ILE A 66 11.10 13.62 26.84
N GLU A 67 10.12 12.97 27.49
CA GLU A 67 10.03 11.50 27.54
C GLU A 67 9.80 10.86 26.16
N PHE A 68 8.94 11.46 25.33
CA PHE A 68 8.59 10.90 24.01
C PHE A 68 9.66 11.14 22.96
N MET A 69 10.12 12.40 22.81
CA MET A 69 11.17 12.75 21.86
C MET A 69 12.53 12.21 22.29
N GLY A 70 12.81 12.19 23.59
CA GLY A 70 14.15 12.06 24.13
C GLY A 70 14.84 13.42 24.19
N GLN A 71 15.51 13.69 25.31
CA GLN A 71 16.17 14.98 25.56
C GLN A 71 17.19 15.35 24.47
N ASP A 72 17.93 14.36 23.94
CA ASP A 72 18.94 14.56 22.91
C ASP A 72 18.36 15.05 21.57
N MET A 73 17.08 14.79 21.31
CA MET A 73 16.37 15.22 20.10
C MET A 73 15.85 16.66 20.20
N ILE A 74 15.98 17.31 21.35
CA ILE A 74 15.57 18.70 21.56
C ILE A 74 16.83 19.57 21.53
N ASP A 75 16.87 20.51 20.59
CA ASP A 75 18.01 21.37 20.31
C ASP A 75 17.94 22.70 21.08
N PHE A 76 16.74 23.18 21.39
CA PHE A 76 16.50 24.44 22.09
C PHE A 76 15.10 24.50 22.73
N ALA A 77 14.90 25.42 23.67
CA ALA A 77 13.60 25.71 24.27
C ALA A 77 13.18 27.15 23.98
N ARG A 78 11.90 27.43 23.73
CA ARG A 78 11.38 28.80 23.59
C ARG A 78 10.68 29.23 24.86
N VAL A 79 11.05 30.40 25.36
CA VAL A 79 10.52 31.02 26.58
C VAL A 79 9.93 32.40 26.29
N GLY A 80 9.16 32.92 27.24
CA GLY A 80 8.36 34.12 27.06
C GLY A 80 9.01 35.42 27.54
N PHE A 81 8.64 36.51 26.85
CA PHE A 81 8.76 37.92 27.23
C PHE A 81 7.36 38.49 27.50
N HIS A 82 7.10 38.93 28.73
CA HIS A 82 5.78 39.41 29.12
C HIS A 82 5.59 40.92 28.87
N ALA A 83 5.08 41.27 27.69
CA ALA A 83 4.72 42.64 27.31
C ALA A 83 3.42 43.17 27.96
N ASP A 84 2.77 42.35 28.79
CA ASP A 84 1.52 42.64 29.49
C ASP A 84 1.72 43.34 30.86
N ALA A 85 2.97 43.59 31.25
CA ALA A 85 3.33 44.27 32.49
C ALA A 85 4.46 45.29 32.27
N PRO A 86 4.39 46.50 32.85
CA PRO A 86 5.38 47.54 32.61
C PRO A 86 6.72 47.25 33.28
N LEU A 87 7.79 47.92 32.80
CA LEU A 87 8.97 48.13 33.62
C LEU A 87 8.72 49.25 34.65
N VAL A 88 9.08 48.98 35.91
CA VAL A 88 9.02 49.97 37.00
C VAL A 88 10.46 50.34 37.35
N ASP A 89 10.82 51.62 37.19
CA ASP A 89 12.20 52.11 37.36
C ASP A 89 13.24 51.34 36.53
N GLY A 90 12.86 50.89 35.33
CA GLY A 90 13.71 50.12 34.42
C GLY A 90 13.91 48.65 34.81
N GLN A 91 13.10 48.13 35.74
CA GLN A 91 13.19 46.76 36.25
C GLN A 91 11.89 45.98 36.02
N LEU A 92 12.01 44.67 35.82
CA LEU A 92 10.87 43.76 35.81
C LEU A 92 10.18 43.73 37.18
N THR A 93 8.85 43.65 37.18
CA THR A 93 8.07 43.49 38.42
C THR A 93 8.30 42.11 39.05
N SER A 94 8.07 41.98 40.35
CA SER A 94 8.14 40.67 41.04
C SER A 94 7.18 39.63 40.45
N ALA A 95 6.00 40.06 39.96
CA ALA A 95 5.04 39.17 39.33
C ALA A 95 5.54 38.67 37.96
N THR A 96 6.14 39.54 37.16
CA THR A 96 6.78 39.15 35.89
C THR A 96 7.90 38.15 36.14
N LYS A 97 8.80 38.44 37.09
CA LYS A 97 9.91 37.55 37.46
C LYS A 97 9.44 36.15 37.81
N SER A 98 8.40 36.03 38.63
CA SER A 98 7.82 34.73 38.99
C SER A 98 7.29 33.91 37.81
N ARG A 99 6.80 34.57 36.74
CA ARG A 99 6.35 33.88 35.52
C ARG A 99 7.53 33.43 34.65
N LEU A 100 8.56 34.25 34.57
CA LEU A 100 9.81 33.90 33.88
C LEU A 100 10.51 32.73 34.59
N ASP A 101 10.54 32.72 35.92
CA ASP A 101 11.11 31.63 36.71
C ASP A 101 10.43 30.28 36.39
N GLU A 102 9.11 30.26 36.21
CA GLU A 102 8.36 29.06 35.83
C GLU A 102 8.78 28.51 34.46
N MET A 103 8.95 29.38 33.47
CA MET A 103 9.42 28.99 32.13
C MET A 103 10.88 28.50 32.17
N ALA A 104 11.74 29.20 32.91
CA ALA A 104 13.14 28.83 33.08
C ALA A 104 13.30 27.46 33.75
N GLU A 105 12.52 27.18 34.81
CA GLU A 105 12.53 25.88 35.48
C GLU A 105 12.18 24.72 34.54
N LEU A 106 11.23 24.93 33.62
CA LEU A 106 10.88 23.93 32.61
C LEU A 106 11.93 23.84 31.49
N ALA A 107 12.47 24.97 31.03
CA ALA A 107 13.47 25.01 29.96
C ALA A 107 14.76 24.28 30.38
N VAL A 108 15.15 24.37 31.65
CA VAL A 108 16.30 23.63 32.19
C VAL A 108 16.09 22.11 32.16
N LEU A 109 14.84 21.61 32.15
CA LEU A 109 14.58 20.17 31.99
C LEU A 109 15.01 19.63 30.62
N VAL A 110 15.06 20.49 29.60
CA VAL A 110 15.55 20.16 28.26
C VAL A 110 17.08 20.04 28.25
N GLY A 111 17.77 20.67 29.19
CA GLY A 111 19.23 20.71 29.29
C GLY A 111 19.72 22.15 29.41
N ASN A 112 20.49 22.44 30.47
CA ASN A 112 20.97 23.80 30.75
C ASN A 112 22.04 24.29 29.77
N GLU A 113 22.60 23.40 28.96
CA GLU A 113 23.54 23.71 27.89
C GLU A 113 22.86 24.06 26.56
N LYS A 114 21.55 23.84 26.44
CA LYS A 114 20.79 24.09 25.21
C LYS A 114 20.43 25.58 25.13
N PRO A 115 20.68 26.27 24.01
CA PRO A 115 20.34 27.68 23.88
C PRO A 115 18.82 27.88 23.91
N TRP A 116 18.36 29.10 24.21
CA TRP A 116 16.94 29.42 24.26
C TRP A 116 16.51 30.30 23.08
N ALA A 117 15.21 30.27 22.79
CA ALA A 117 14.53 31.24 21.93
C ALA A 117 13.64 32.13 22.79
N LEU A 118 13.48 33.40 22.41
CA LEU A 118 12.62 34.35 23.12
C LEU A 118 11.51 34.85 22.20
N MET A 119 10.27 34.82 22.69
CA MET A 119 9.10 35.38 22.02
C MET A 119 8.22 36.15 23.02
N PRO A 120 7.31 37.05 22.60
CA PRO A 120 6.40 37.69 23.53
C PRO A 120 5.22 36.78 23.93
N ALA A 121 4.94 36.71 25.23
CA ALA A 121 3.75 36.09 25.80
C ALA A 121 2.61 37.13 25.87
N THR A 122 1.65 37.07 24.94
CA THR A 122 0.72 38.19 24.64
C THR A 122 -0.76 37.91 24.89
N GLU A 123 -1.14 36.78 25.48
CA GLU A 123 -2.55 36.40 25.70
C GLU A 123 -3.36 37.40 26.56
N SER A 124 -2.69 38.14 27.44
CA SER A 124 -3.26 39.21 28.28
C SER A 124 -3.23 40.59 27.61
N GLY A 125 -2.74 40.66 26.36
CA GLY A 125 -2.52 41.87 25.59
C GLY A 125 -1.24 42.61 25.99
N VAL A 126 -0.99 43.73 25.32
CA VAL A 126 0.19 44.58 25.61
C VAL A 126 -0.16 45.68 26.63
N ASP A 127 0.69 45.92 27.63
CA ASP A 127 0.50 46.96 28.64
C ASP A 127 0.58 48.38 28.05
N ALA A 128 -0.09 49.34 28.70
CA ALA A 128 -0.09 50.73 28.28
C ALA A 128 1.30 51.38 28.30
N TRP A 129 2.25 50.87 29.09
CA TRP A 129 3.63 51.35 29.09
C TRP A 129 4.33 51.06 27.77
N TYR A 130 4.08 49.92 27.13
CA TYR A 130 4.67 49.59 25.82
C TYR A 130 4.01 50.32 24.64
N LYS A 131 2.93 51.08 24.87
CA LYS A 131 2.10 51.66 23.81
C LYS A 131 1.88 53.16 23.95
N SER A 132 1.56 53.79 22.83
CA SER A 132 1.00 55.14 22.74
C SER A 132 -0.26 55.09 21.88
N GLY A 133 -1.42 54.98 22.52
CA GLY A 133 -2.67 54.66 21.82
C GLY A 133 -2.64 53.21 21.30
N SER A 134 -2.78 53.02 19.99
CA SER A 134 -2.76 51.71 19.33
C SER A 134 -1.38 51.30 18.80
N GLN A 135 -0.39 52.18 18.86
CA GLN A 135 0.98 51.90 18.37
C GLN A 135 1.88 51.45 19.52
N VAL A 136 2.76 50.51 19.25
CA VAL A 136 3.86 50.16 20.16
C VAL A 136 4.93 51.26 20.13
N VAL A 137 5.60 51.46 21.26
CA VAL A 137 6.77 52.34 21.39
C VAL A 137 8.03 51.48 21.30
N PRO A 138 8.74 51.46 20.14
CA PRO A 138 9.82 50.51 19.88
C PRO A 138 10.92 50.52 20.94
N GLU A 139 11.34 51.69 21.43
CA GLU A 139 12.42 51.79 22.43
C GLU A 139 12.06 51.16 23.77
N ARG A 140 10.78 51.20 24.16
CA ARG A 140 10.29 50.54 25.39
C ARG A 140 10.21 49.03 25.20
N TRP A 141 9.88 48.58 23.99
CA TRP A 141 9.93 47.16 23.62
C TRP A 141 11.34 46.59 23.79
N ILE A 142 12.35 47.27 23.23
CA ILE A 142 13.77 46.90 23.38
C ILE A 142 14.19 46.87 24.85
N GLN A 143 13.76 47.84 25.67
CA GLN A 143 14.04 47.83 27.11
C GLN A 143 13.43 46.60 27.81
N GLY A 144 12.21 46.22 27.44
CA GLY A 144 11.55 45.02 27.96
C GLY A 144 12.29 43.73 27.60
N LEU A 145 12.70 43.60 26.34
CA LEU A 145 13.49 42.45 25.85
C LEU A 145 14.82 42.33 26.61
N LYS A 146 15.59 43.41 26.70
CA LYS A 146 16.86 43.44 27.44
C LYS A 146 16.69 43.07 28.91
N ALA A 147 15.73 43.70 29.59
CA ALA A 147 15.47 43.41 31.00
C ALA A 147 15.05 41.94 31.24
N THR A 148 14.40 41.32 30.26
CA THR A 148 13.99 39.91 30.31
C THR A 148 15.17 38.97 30.05
N MET A 149 15.95 39.22 29.01
CA MET A 149 17.15 38.44 28.70
C MET A 149 18.21 38.54 29.82
N ASP A 150 18.45 39.74 30.35
CA ASP A 150 19.33 39.98 31.50
C ASP A 150 18.84 39.24 32.75
N TYR A 151 17.53 39.09 32.92
CA TYR A 151 16.96 38.36 34.05
C TYR A 151 17.11 36.85 33.93
N TYR A 152 16.90 36.31 32.73
CA TYR A 152 17.12 34.90 32.45
C TYR A 152 18.60 34.50 32.55
N ASP A 153 19.53 35.41 32.22
CA ASP A 153 20.98 35.18 32.27
C ASP A 153 21.39 33.89 31.52
N HIS A 154 20.86 33.75 30.29
CA HIS A 154 21.00 32.56 29.46
C HIS A 154 21.42 32.91 28.02
N GLU A 155 22.04 31.97 27.31
CA GLU A 155 22.29 32.09 25.87
C GLU A 155 20.96 32.07 25.11
N PHE A 156 20.73 33.09 24.29
CA PHE A 156 19.60 33.16 23.37
C PHE A 156 20.10 33.05 21.93
N ARG A 157 19.51 32.11 21.19
CA ARG A 157 19.82 31.89 19.79
C ARG A 157 18.83 32.58 18.85
N LEU A 158 17.55 32.58 19.21
CA LEU A 158 16.47 33.13 18.38
C LEU A 158 15.72 34.20 19.17
N LEU A 159 15.35 35.29 18.50
CA LEU A 159 14.49 36.33 19.04
C LEU A 159 13.38 36.65 18.03
N GLU A 160 12.15 36.43 18.47
CA GLU A 160 10.93 36.74 17.76
C GLU A 160 10.21 37.88 18.48
N PRO A 161 10.22 39.13 17.97
CA PRO A 161 9.71 40.25 18.75
C PRO A 161 8.18 40.31 18.90
N PHE A 162 7.39 39.69 17.99
CA PHE A 162 5.91 39.62 17.99
C PHE A 162 5.43 38.18 17.82
N ASN A 163 4.34 37.81 18.51
CA ASN A 163 3.68 36.51 18.35
C ASN A 163 2.21 36.65 17.92
N GLU A 164 1.83 36.11 16.77
CA GLU A 164 0.49 36.23 16.19
C GLU A 164 -0.01 37.69 16.10
N PRO A 165 0.77 38.64 15.54
CA PRO A 165 0.38 40.04 15.52
C PRO A 165 -0.81 40.35 14.59
N ASP A 166 -1.21 39.39 13.76
CA ASP A 166 -2.43 39.39 12.97
C ASP A 166 -3.70 39.06 13.78
N TYR A 167 -3.55 38.55 15.00
CA TYR A 167 -4.62 38.43 15.98
C TYR A 167 -4.69 39.68 16.87
N PRO A 168 -5.88 40.12 17.35
CA PRO A 168 -6.05 41.41 18.03
C PRO A 168 -5.49 41.48 19.47
N TRP A 169 -4.29 40.94 19.72
CA TRP A 169 -3.51 41.09 20.97
C TRP A 169 -3.04 42.53 21.23
N GLY A 170 -3.03 43.36 20.20
CA GLY A 170 -2.62 44.76 20.29
C GLY A 170 -1.11 44.94 20.40
N GLN A 171 -0.35 44.12 19.66
CA GLN A 171 1.12 44.22 19.52
C GLN A 171 1.57 45.29 18.54
N GLY A 172 0.66 46.09 17.99
CA GLY A 172 0.99 47.22 17.13
C GLY A 172 0.84 46.90 15.64
N THR A 173 1.53 47.66 14.80
CA THR A 173 1.43 47.60 13.34
C THR A 173 2.66 46.96 12.70
N LYS A 174 2.56 46.61 11.41
CA LYS A 174 3.72 46.17 10.60
C LYS A 174 4.86 47.20 10.59
N GLN A 175 4.52 48.49 10.66
CA GLN A 175 5.54 49.54 10.76
C GLN A 175 6.21 49.52 12.13
N ASP A 176 5.43 49.36 13.22
CA ASP A 176 5.97 49.26 14.58
C ASP A 176 6.96 48.08 14.66
N TYR A 177 6.65 46.95 14.00
CA TYR A 177 7.53 45.79 13.91
C TYR A 177 8.83 46.09 13.14
N ALA A 178 8.73 46.75 11.98
CA ALA A 178 9.91 47.15 11.20
C ALA A 178 10.82 48.13 11.96
N ASP A 179 10.23 49.03 12.74
CA ASP A 179 10.95 49.98 13.59
C ASP A 179 11.67 49.25 14.74
N ILE A 180 11.05 48.24 15.35
CA ILE A 180 11.70 47.36 16.35
C ILE A 180 12.88 46.61 15.72
N PHE A 181 12.71 46.01 14.54
CA PHE A 181 13.79 45.32 13.83
C PHE A 181 14.99 46.23 13.53
N GLN A 182 14.72 47.47 13.14
CA GLN A 182 15.79 48.44 12.92
C GLN A 182 16.57 48.74 14.21
N LEU A 183 15.89 48.82 15.36
CA LEU A 183 16.56 49.02 16.63
C LEU A 183 17.37 47.79 17.05
N LEU A 184 16.83 46.58 16.88
CA LEU A 184 17.53 45.32 17.16
C LEU A 184 18.83 45.21 16.34
N GLU A 185 18.76 45.45 15.03
CA GLU A 185 19.91 45.40 14.12
C GLU A 185 21.00 46.44 14.47
N SER A 186 20.61 47.59 15.04
CA SER A 186 21.54 48.69 15.34
C SER A 186 22.17 48.62 16.73
N ASP A 187 21.73 47.69 17.58
CA ASP A 187 22.13 47.58 18.97
C ASP A 187 22.96 46.31 19.20
N SER A 188 24.26 46.49 19.45
CA SER A 188 25.22 45.38 19.56
C SER A 188 24.94 44.37 20.67
N TYR A 189 23.96 44.65 21.54
CA TYR A 189 23.45 43.67 22.51
C TYR A 189 22.85 42.42 21.82
N PHE A 190 22.32 42.56 20.60
CA PHE A 190 21.64 41.48 19.88
C PHE A 190 22.50 40.83 18.79
N ASP A 191 23.79 41.20 18.66
CA ASP A 191 24.69 40.71 17.59
C ASP A 191 24.83 39.17 17.56
N GLU A 192 24.62 38.49 18.69
CA GLU A 192 24.74 37.03 18.83
C GLU A 192 23.39 36.29 18.71
N VAL A 193 22.27 37.01 18.52
CA VAL A 193 20.92 36.42 18.44
C VAL A 193 20.38 36.57 17.03
N SER A 194 19.87 35.48 16.45
CA SER A 194 19.20 35.55 15.15
C SER A 194 17.80 36.13 15.26
N LEU A 195 17.45 37.04 14.35
CA LEU A 195 16.16 37.71 14.31
C LEU A 195 15.16 36.91 13.49
N VAL A 196 14.03 36.56 14.12
CA VAL A 196 12.96 35.77 13.52
C VAL A 196 11.78 36.69 13.20
N GLY A 197 11.23 36.55 11.98
CA GLY A 197 9.96 37.16 11.59
C GLY A 197 8.83 36.79 12.57
N PRO A 198 7.66 37.45 12.47
CA PRO A 198 6.59 37.18 13.41
C PRO A 198 5.77 35.99 12.91
N SER A 199 5.52 35.04 13.80
CA SER A 199 4.62 33.93 13.56
C SER A 199 3.21 34.47 13.49
N THR A 200 2.54 34.26 12.36
CA THR A 200 1.14 34.65 12.19
C THR A 200 0.24 33.48 12.52
N LEU A 201 -0.88 33.75 13.21
CA LEU A 201 -1.91 32.75 13.45
C LEU A 201 -2.54 32.31 12.11
N ASN A 202 -2.80 33.29 11.24
CA ASN A 202 -3.30 33.08 9.89
C ASN A 202 -2.15 33.14 8.87
N SER A 203 -1.82 31.97 8.32
CA SER A 203 -0.75 31.79 7.32
C SER A 203 -0.94 32.63 6.04
N ASP A 204 -2.16 33.04 5.67
CA ASP A 204 -2.43 33.95 4.54
C ASP A 204 -1.84 35.36 4.76
N ARG A 205 -1.51 35.72 6.01
CA ARG A 205 -0.99 37.03 6.39
C ARG A 205 0.53 37.05 6.57
N ALA A 206 1.19 35.89 6.60
CA ALA A 206 2.61 35.76 6.90
C ALA A 206 3.49 36.64 6.00
N SER A 207 3.30 36.57 4.68
CA SER A 207 4.07 37.35 3.71
C SER A 207 3.94 38.85 3.92
N GLU A 208 2.76 39.35 4.31
CA GLU A 208 2.54 40.77 4.50
C GLU A 208 3.29 41.33 5.73
N TRP A 209 3.56 40.50 6.73
CA TRP A 209 4.35 40.88 7.91
C TRP A 209 5.85 40.74 7.68
N TYR A 210 6.26 39.74 6.90
CA TYR A 210 7.66 39.48 6.58
C TYR A 210 8.26 40.48 5.58
N GLU A 211 7.50 40.97 4.60
CA GLU A 211 8.04 41.82 3.52
C GLU A 211 8.73 43.10 4.03
N GLY A 212 8.23 43.70 5.12
CA GLY A 212 8.81 44.91 5.70
C GLY A 212 10.13 44.70 6.47
N ILE A 213 10.47 43.46 6.78
CA ILE A 213 11.59 43.08 7.65
C ILE A 213 12.55 42.08 7.02
N LYS A 214 12.24 41.50 5.86
CA LYS A 214 13.01 40.43 5.22
C LYS A 214 14.51 40.70 5.01
N GLU A 215 14.88 41.95 4.74
CA GLU A 215 16.30 42.33 4.59
C GLU A 215 17.08 42.17 5.90
N ARG A 216 16.40 42.36 7.05
CA ARG A 216 16.96 42.32 8.40
C ARG A 216 16.76 41.00 9.13
N ALA A 217 15.71 40.24 8.77
CA ALA A 217 15.43 38.96 9.40
C ALA A 217 16.40 37.88 8.93
N ASP A 218 16.78 36.99 9.86
CA ASP A 218 17.53 35.78 9.56
C ASP A 218 16.59 34.61 9.21
N TYR A 219 15.41 34.61 9.84
CA TYR A 219 14.37 33.61 9.65
C TYR A 219 13.02 34.25 9.30
N GLY A 220 12.28 33.62 8.38
CA GLY A 220 10.84 33.81 8.26
C GLY A 220 10.11 32.72 9.05
N SER A 221 9.10 33.08 9.83
CA SER A 221 8.31 32.13 10.62
C SER A 221 6.85 32.13 10.18
N THR A 222 6.23 30.95 10.25
CA THR A 222 4.78 30.80 10.10
C THR A 222 4.33 29.47 10.72
N HIS A 223 3.11 29.44 11.22
CA HIS A 223 2.35 28.26 11.62
C HIS A 223 0.92 28.45 11.09
N SER A 224 0.05 27.44 11.21
CA SER A 224 -1.28 27.52 10.59
C SER A 224 -2.42 27.05 11.48
N LEU A 225 -3.01 28.02 12.19
CA LEU A 225 -4.30 27.88 12.86
C LEU A 225 -5.45 28.53 12.06
N ASP A 226 -5.12 29.26 11.00
CA ASP A 226 -6.02 29.80 9.98
C ASP A 226 -5.24 30.01 8.66
N GLY A 227 -5.96 30.16 7.54
CA GLY A 227 -5.40 30.33 6.20
C GLY A 227 -5.44 29.07 5.32
N SER A 228 -4.68 29.08 4.20
CA SER A 228 -4.63 27.98 3.20
C SER A 228 -3.25 27.31 3.05
N MET A 229 -3.22 26.01 2.69
CA MET A 229 -1.95 25.27 2.61
C MET A 229 -1.04 25.89 1.55
N GLU A 230 -1.66 26.42 0.50
CA GLU A 230 -1.02 27.15 -0.57
C GLU A 230 -0.24 28.38 -0.08
N THR A 231 -0.82 29.18 0.82
CA THR A 231 -0.15 30.39 1.34
C THR A 231 0.93 30.05 2.35
N TYR A 232 0.75 28.99 3.15
CA TYR A 232 1.79 28.45 4.02
C TYR A 232 3.03 28.02 3.21
N ILE A 233 2.81 27.23 2.15
CA ILE A 233 3.87 26.78 1.24
C ILE A 233 4.52 27.97 0.52
N SER A 234 3.70 28.85 -0.09
CA SER A 234 4.18 30.02 -0.82
C SER A 234 5.04 30.94 0.05
N PHE A 235 4.69 31.06 1.33
CA PHE A 235 5.50 31.83 2.29
C PHE A 235 6.88 31.19 2.50
N ILE A 236 6.92 29.88 2.76
CA ILE A 236 8.18 29.13 2.96
C ILE A 236 9.08 29.28 1.73
N GLU A 237 8.55 29.03 0.53
CA GLU A 237 9.30 29.17 -0.73
C GLU A 237 9.78 30.61 -0.93
N GLY A 238 8.95 31.61 -0.57
CA GLY A 238 9.31 33.03 -0.61
C GLY A 238 10.51 33.35 0.28
N VAL A 239 10.48 32.92 1.54
CA VAL A 239 11.58 33.10 2.52
C VAL A 239 12.87 32.46 2.02
N ILE A 240 12.79 31.25 1.46
CA ILE A 240 13.94 30.54 0.88
C ILE A 240 14.47 31.28 -0.35
N SER A 241 13.59 31.81 -1.21
CA SER A 241 13.98 32.57 -2.40
C SER A 241 14.71 33.87 -2.06
N ASP A 242 14.43 34.46 -0.90
CA ASP A 242 15.14 35.61 -0.34
C ASP A 242 16.48 35.22 0.32
N GLY A 243 16.86 33.94 0.30
CA GLY A 243 18.10 33.42 0.89
C GLY A 243 18.08 33.30 2.42
N LYS A 244 16.88 33.29 3.01
CA LYS A 244 16.65 33.18 4.46
C LYS A 244 16.18 31.77 4.84
N LYS A 245 16.09 31.49 6.14
CA LYS A 245 15.61 30.21 6.65
C LYS A 245 14.14 30.27 7.06
N ALA A 246 13.37 29.24 6.74
CA ALA A 246 12.00 29.10 7.22
C ALA A 246 11.96 28.24 8.51
N ILE A 247 11.16 28.67 9.49
CA ILE A 247 10.92 28.00 10.77
C ILE A 247 9.41 27.88 11.04
N ASN A 248 8.97 26.74 11.60
CA ASN A 248 7.64 26.62 12.22
C ASN A 248 7.79 26.61 13.75
N PRO A 249 7.66 27.75 14.42
CA PRO A 249 7.95 27.82 15.85
C PRO A 249 6.76 27.37 16.72
N GLU A 250 5.62 26.98 16.11
CA GLU A 250 4.41 26.50 16.80
C GLU A 250 3.73 25.39 15.98
N ALA A 251 4.41 24.27 15.78
CA ALA A 251 3.82 23.14 15.09
C ALA A 251 2.69 22.52 15.95
N HIS A 252 1.46 22.55 15.45
CA HIS A 252 0.28 22.04 16.17
C HIS A 252 -0.08 20.59 15.84
N ASN A 253 0.48 20.04 14.76
CA ASN A 253 0.15 18.71 14.23
C ASN A 253 1.23 18.24 13.23
N VAL A 254 1.22 16.96 12.90
CA VAL A 254 2.18 16.38 11.93
C VAL A 254 2.02 16.92 10.50
N VAL A 255 0.83 17.35 10.05
CA VAL A 255 0.67 17.82 8.66
C VAL A 255 1.43 19.11 8.39
N GLU A 256 1.49 20.02 9.35
CA GLU A 256 2.29 21.25 9.22
C GLU A 256 3.77 20.94 9.01
N VAL A 257 4.33 20.00 9.78
CA VAL A 257 5.76 19.64 9.65
C VAL A 257 6.03 18.71 8.47
N LEU A 258 5.05 17.91 8.03
CA LEU A 258 5.15 17.13 6.78
C LEU A 258 5.25 18.05 5.58
N ALA A 259 4.32 19.01 5.45
CA ALA A 259 4.37 20.00 4.39
C ALA A 259 5.58 20.94 4.55
N GLY A 260 5.85 21.40 5.77
CA GLY A 260 7.02 22.22 6.08
C GLY A 260 8.32 21.56 5.64
N ALA A 261 8.54 20.29 6.01
CA ALA A 261 9.72 19.52 5.60
C ALA A 261 9.82 19.36 4.08
N GLU A 262 8.69 19.18 3.38
CA GLU A 262 8.69 19.06 1.93
C GLU A 262 9.17 20.34 1.24
N TYR A 263 8.72 21.50 1.72
CA TYR A 263 8.99 22.80 1.08
C TYR A 263 10.16 23.58 1.70
N GLY A 264 10.85 23.02 2.70
CA GLY A 264 12.14 23.53 3.17
C GLY A 264 12.13 24.29 4.50
N ILE A 265 11.18 23.99 5.40
CA ILE A 265 11.34 24.34 6.81
C ILE A 265 12.54 23.62 7.37
N THR A 266 13.42 24.38 8.03
CA THR A 266 14.68 23.87 8.58
C THR A 266 14.61 23.64 10.08
N GLU A 267 13.67 24.29 10.76
CA GLU A 267 13.53 24.22 12.22
C GLU A 267 12.05 24.20 12.59
N ALA A 268 11.68 23.41 13.60
CA ALA A 268 10.31 23.36 14.08
C ALA A 268 10.24 23.17 15.59
N MET A 269 9.14 23.59 16.20
CA MET A 269 8.92 23.44 17.64
C MET A 269 7.53 22.92 17.91
N TRP A 270 7.39 21.93 18.78
CA TRP A 270 6.07 21.40 19.10
C TRP A 270 5.34 22.30 20.08
N TRP A 271 4.12 22.68 19.70
CA TRP A 271 3.13 23.19 20.62
C TRP A 271 2.43 22.00 21.31
N ALA A 272 2.44 21.98 22.64
CA ALA A 272 1.97 20.88 23.51
C ALA A 272 2.83 19.60 23.49
N ALA A 273 2.29 18.50 24.06
CA ALA A 273 3.01 17.22 24.17
C ALA A 273 3.27 16.60 22.79
N ALA A 274 4.48 16.07 22.55
CA ALA A 274 4.80 15.42 21.28
C ALA A 274 4.09 14.06 21.08
N GLU A 275 3.80 13.33 22.17
CA GLU A 275 3.16 12.00 22.10
C GLU A 275 3.87 11.05 21.12
N ARG A 276 3.16 10.11 20.47
CA ARG A 276 3.78 9.07 19.65
C ARG A 276 3.98 9.53 18.22
N ALA A 277 2.93 9.96 17.53
CA ALA A 277 3.00 10.34 16.12
C ALA A 277 4.06 11.43 15.87
N ARG A 278 4.06 12.50 16.69
CA ARG A 278 5.00 13.61 16.51
C ARG A 278 6.42 13.24 16.91
N SER A 279 6.62 12.50 18.01
CA SER A 279 7.97 12.08 18.40
C SER A 279 8.57 11.03 17.46
N SER A 280 7.75 10.12 16.93
CA SER A 280 8.15 9.20 15.86
C SER A 280 8.51 9.97 14.60
N PHE A 281 7.76 11.02 14.24
CA PHE A 281 8.11 11.87 13.10
C PHE A 281 9.46 12.55 13.31
N VAL A 282 9.71 13.15 14.49
CA VAL A 282 11.00 13.80 14.82
C VAL A 282 12.18 12.84 14.60
N LYS A 283 12.03 11.57 15.01
CA LYS A 283 13.06 10.53 14.87
C LYS A 283 13.20 10.07 13.41
N ALA A 284 12.09 9.74 12.75
CA ALA A 284 12.06 9.27 11.37
C ALA A 284 12.55 10.32 10.38
N ASN A 285 12.26 11.60 10.66
CA ASN A 285 12.66 12.73 9.83
C ASN A 285 14.18 13.00 9.84
N LYS A 286 14.95 12.38 10.76
CA LYS A 286 16.43 12.35 10.67
C LYS A 286 16.95 11.36 9.63
N GLY A 287 16.11 10.44 9.16
CA GLY A 287 16.39 9.54 8.06
C GLY A 287 16.03 10.16 6.71
N VAL A 288 15.30 9.41 5.89
CA VAL A 288 14.93 9.81 4.52
C VAL A 288 13.43 9.62 4.27
N ARG A 289 12.84 10.52 3.48
CA ARG A 289 11.46 10.40 3.00
C ARG A 289 11.42 9.47 1.80
N ILE A 290 10.55 8.46 1.83
CA ILE A 290 10.39 7.43 0.79
C ILE A 290 9.16 7.69 -0.09
N GLY A 291 8.09 8.27 0.47
CA GLY A 291 6.86 8.60 -0.25
C GLY A 291 6.12 9.78 0.38
N TYR A 292 5.31 10.48 -0.41
CA TYR A 292 4.57 11.67 0.05
C TYR A 292 3.36 11.98 -0.82
N SER A 293 2.31 12.50 -0.18
CA SER A 293 1.14 13.04 -0.85
C SER A 293 0.43 14.05 0.03
N GLU A 294 -0.14 15.09 -0.56
CA GLU A 294 -0.87 16.14 0.15
C GLU A 294 -2.17 16.51 -0.55
N HIS A 295 -3.12 17.07 0.19
CA HIS A 295 -4.33 17.65 -0.36
C HIS A 295 -4.45 19.12 0.06
N ARG A 296 -3.85 20.03 -0.74
CA ARG A 296 -3.78 21.47 -0.43
C ARG A 296 -5.12 22.11 -0.06
N ASP A 297 -6.19 21.84 -0.80
CA ASP A 297 -7.52 22.40 -0.50
C ASP A 297 -8.16 21.90 0.80
N LYS A 298 -7.68 20.77 1.34
CA LYS A 298 -8.26 20.10 2.51
C LYS A 298 -7.32 20.14 3.72
N TRP A 299 -6.09 20.64 3.54
CA TRP A 299 -5.06 20.75 4.56
C TRP A 299 -4.80 19.42 5.29
N THR A 300 -4.47 18.42 4.50
CA THR A 300 -4.08 17.07 4.94
C THR A 300 -2.83 16.65 4.17
N ALA A 301 -1.99 15.81 4.80
CA ALA A 301 -0.85 15.19 4.14
C ALA A 301 -0.54 13.83 4.75
N ALA A 302 0.15 13.01 3.96
CA ALA A 302 0.65 11.72 4.37
C ALA A 302 2.03 11.45 3.74
N ALA A 303 2.87 10.70 4.44
CA ALA A 303 4.22 10.39 4.00
C ALA A 303 4.71 9.05 4.53
N VAL A 304 5.72 8.49 3.89
CA VAL A 304 6.49 7.35 4.39
C VAL A 304 7.93 7.79 4.58
N TYR A 305 8.50 7.49 5.74
CA TYR A 305 9.91 7.71 6.07
C TYR A 305 10.60 6.38 6.37
N ARG A 306 11.87 6.29 6.02
CA ARG A 306 12.79 5.32 6.61
C ARG A 306 13.66 6.07 7.62
N ASP A 307 13.61 5.66 8.87
CA ASP A 307 14.38 6.30 9.93
C ASP A 307 15.88 5.92 9.85
N PRO A 308 16.74 6.52 10.71
CA PRO A 308 18.17 6.20 10.72
C PRO A 308 18.53 4.75 11.06
N ASP A 309 17.66 4.03 11.77
CA ASP A 309 17.86 2.63 12.15
C ASP A 309 17.39 1.66 11.06
N GLY A 310 16.63 2.16 10.08
CA GLY A 310 16.17 1.45 8.89
C GLY A 310 14.68 1.09 8.93
N ASP A 311 13.98 1.42 10.02
CA ASP A 311 12.57 1.15 10.19
C ASP A 311 11.73 2.06 9.30
N MET A 312 10.65 1.52 8.73
CA MET A 312 9.77 2.28 7.85
C MET A 312 8.48 2.65 8.57
N LEU A 313 8.15 3.95 8.55
CA LEU A 313 7.00 4.53 9.22
C LEU A 313 6.18 5.36 8.24
N GLY A 314 4.89 5.08 8.18
CA GLY A 314 3.89 5.92 7.53
C GLY A 314 3.34 6.96 8.49
N PHE A 315 3.05 8.16 8.01
CA PHE A 315 2.45 9.26 8.77
C PHE A 315 1.26 9.81 8.01
N VAL A 316 0.22 10.21 8.74
CA VAL A 316 -0.95 10.93 8.20
C VAL A 316 -1.39 11.99 9.20
N GLY A 317 -1.81 13.15 8.71
CA GLY A 317 -2.31 14.22 9.57
C GLY A 317 -3.24 15.22 8.90
N SER A 318 -3.97 15.94 9.75
CA SER A 318 -4.94 16.97 9.39
C SER A 318 -4.67 18.26 10.17
N ALA A 319 -4.87 19.41 9.55
CA ALA A 319 -4.75 20.69 10.26
C ALA A 319 -5.77 20.82 11.38
N GLU A 320 -5.37 21.51 12.45
CA GLU A 320 -6.12 21.64 13.69
C GLU A 320 -7.52 22.25 13.49
N ARG A 321 -7.67 23.30 12.66
CA ARG A 321 -8.89 24.13 12.67
C ARG A 321 -9.64 24.17 11.35
N GLN A 322 -9.03 23.87 10.22
CA GLN A 322 -9.59 24.13 8.89
C GLN A 322 -9.56 22.93 7.95
N SER A 323 -9.08 21.77 8.42
CA SER A 323 -8.97 20.58 7.59
C SER A 323 -10.33 19.97 7.24
N ARG A 324 -10.35 19.20 6.15
CA ARG A 324 -11.48 18.37 5.73
C ARG A 324 -10.97 16.95 5.47
N THR A 325 -11.79 15.94 5.73
CA THR A 325 -11.37 14.54 5.60
C THR A 325 -10.84 14.21 4.20
N THR A 326 -9.71 13.52 4.15
CA THR A 326 -9.08 12.98 2.93
C THR A 326 -8.71 11.52 3.15
N GLY A 327 -9.11 10.64 2.22
CA GLY A 327 -8.66 9.25 2.21
C GLY A 327 -7.34 9.08 1.46
N TYR A 328 -6.34 8.51 2.14
CA TYR A 328 -5.03 8.17 1.59
C TYR A 328 -4.89 6.65 1.40
N GLN A 329 -4.33 6.24 0.26
CA GLN A 329 -3.86 4.89 0.03
C GLN A 329 -2.35 4.86 0.03
N PHE A 330 -1.75 4.15 0.99
CA PHE A 330 -0.35 3.79 0.94
C PHE A 330 -0.17 2.62 -0.04
N VAL A 331 0.78 2.75 -0.96
CA VAL A 331 1.04 1.76 -2.02
C VAL A 331 2.53 1.40 -2.04
N SER A 332 2.85 0.17 -1.64
CA SER A 332 4.20 -0.37 -1.79
C SER A 332 4.41 -0.94 -3.20
N LEU A 333 5.35 -0.36 -3.93
CA LEU A 333 5.53 -0.60 -5.37
C LEU A 333 6.51 -1.72 -5.70
N ASP A 334 7.32 -2.20 -4.76
CA ASP A 334 8.36 -3.22 -4.98
C ASP A 334 8.07 -4.55 -4.27
N ARG A 335 7.44 -4.54 -3.09
CA ARG A 335 7.05 -5.78 -2.37
C ARG A 335 5.71 -5.70 -1.65
N GLU A 336 5.21 -6.85 -1.20
CA GLU A 336 4.15 -6.87 -0.17
C GLU A 336 4.76 -6.57 1.20
N VAL A 337 4.03 -5.83 2.03
CA VAL A 337 4.43 -5.42 3.38
C VAL A 337 3.26 -5.59 4.36
N PHE A 338 3.49 -5.31 5.64
CA PHE A 338 2.49 -5.29 6.68
C PHE A 338 2.37 -3.88 7.26
N PHE A 339 1.15 -3.35 7.33
CA PHE A 339 0.86 -2.05 7.94
C PHE A 339 0.22 -2.29 9.30
N ASP A 340 0.87 -1.88 10.40
CA ASP A 340 0.43 -2.20 11.78
C ASP A 340 0.07 -3.70 11.96
N GLY A 341 0.82 -4.60 11.29
CA GLY A 341 0.59 -6.04 11.30
C GLY A 341 -0.46 -6.57 10.31
N TYR A 342 -1.22 -5.70 9.62
CA TYR A 342 -2.15 -6.09 8.56
C TYR A 342 -1.39 -6.34 7.25
N GLY A 343 -1.48 -7.57 6.73
CA GLY A 343 -0.81 -7.98 5.51
C GLY A 343 -0.58 -9.50 5.46
N PRO A 344 0.24 -9.98 4.52
CA PRO A 344 0.99 -9.19 3.54
C PRO A 344 0.06 -8.53 2.51
N THR A 345 0.35 -7.27 2.17
CA THR A 345 -0.40 -6.50 1.17
C THR A 345 0.46 -5.37 0.61
N ARG A 346 0.14 -4.88 -0.59
CA ARG A 346 0.74 -3.65 -1.14
C ARG A 346 -0.07 -2.40 -0.79
N PHE A 347 -1.31 -2.56 -0.35
CA PHE A 347 -2.28 -1.48 -0.25
C PHE A 347 -2.80 -1.34 1.17
N PHE A 348 -2.77 -0.11 1.68
CA PHE A 348 -3.36 0.23 2.98
C PHE A 348 -4.10 1.56 2.89
N MET A 349 -5.38 1.53 3.23
CA MET A 349 -6.28 2.68 3.19
C MET A 349 -6.43 3.28 4.58
N ILE A 350 -6.30 4.60 4.69
CA ILE A 350 -6.55 5.32 5.93
C ILE A 350 -7.10 6.72 5.65
N ASP A 351 -8.03 7.18 6.49
CA ASP A 351 -8.49 8.56 6.47
C ASP A 351 -7.55 9.46 7.29
N ALA A 352 -7.40 10.69 6.83
CA ALA A 352 -6.93 11.84 7.61
C ALA A 352 -8.18 12.63 8.03
N PRO A 353 -8.76 12.40 9.22
CA PRO A 353 -10.04 13.00 9.57
C PRO A 353 -9.96 14.51 9.72
N GLY A 354 -10.88 15.23 9.09
CA GLY A 354 -11.05 16.67 9.25
C GLY A 354 -12.46 17.02 9.72
N GLY A 355 -12.71 18.32 9.83
CA GLY A 355 -14.00 18.90 10.22
C GLY A 355 -14.88 19.28 9.03
N THR A 356 -15.98 19.95 9.34
CA THR A 356 -16.98 20.42 8.36
C THR A 356 -16.87 21.91 8.05
N GLY A 357 -15.89 22.58 8.64
CA GLY A 357 -15.62 24.02 8.50
C GLY A 357 -14.59 24.48 9.52
N TYR A 358 -14.30 25.78 9.52
CA TYR A 358 -13.36 26.38 10.47
C TYR A 358 -13.82 26.15 11.92
N GLN A 359 -12.98 25.47 12.72
CA GLN A 359 -13.20 25.03 14.10
C GLN A 359 -14.48 24.20 14.34
N GLN A 360 -15.05 23.60 13.29
CA GLN A 360 -16.29 22.81 13.39
C GLN A 360 -16.00 21.32 13.23
N ASN A 361 -16.20 20.56 14.32
CA ASN A 361 -15.97 19.11 14.36
C ASN A 361 -14.55 18.70 13.97
N GLN A 362 -13.56 19.53 14.30
CA GLN A 362 -12.16 19.27 13.98
C GLN A 362 -11.53 18.33 15.01
N PRO A 363 -10.98 17.17 14.59
CA PRO A 363 -10.35 16.25 15.51
C PRO A 363 -8.85 16.56 15.74
N ASN A 364 -8.22 17.39 14.90
CA ASN A 364 -6.75 17.52 14.86
C ASN A 364 -6.04 16.16 14.78
N ALA A 365 -6.57 15.28 13.93
CA ALA A 365 -6.19 13.87 13.90
C ALA A 365 -4.82 13.68 13.25
N GLU A 366 -3.99 12.88 13.90
CA GLU A 366 -2.67 12.48 13.41
C GLU A 366 -2.34 11.04 13.82
N ARG A 367 -1.59 10.33 12.98
CA ARG A 367 -1.19 8.95 13.25
C ARG A 367 0.13 8.58 12.61
N VAL A 368 0.86 7.69 13.29
CA VAL A 368 1.97 6.93 12.73
C VAL A 368 1.56 5.46 12.53
N ILE A 369 2.05 4.85 11.45
CA ILE A 369 1.80 3.48 11.02
C ILE A 369 3.16 2.80 10.88
N SER A 370 3.36 1.61 11.43
CA SER A 370 4.57 0.82 11.15
C SER A 370 4.40 0.04 9.85
N ILE A 371 5.45 -0.01 9.04
CA ILE A 371 5.49 -0.72 7.76
C ILE A 371 6.61 -1.77 7.82
N ASP A 372 6.20 -3.03 8.02
CA ASP A 372 7.10 -4.13 8.37
C ASP A 372 7.09 -5.23 7.29
N TRP A 373 8.19 -5.99 7.20
CA TRP A 373 8.30 -7.22 6.42
C TRP A 373 9.41 -8.11 6.99
N GLY A 374 9.54 -9.34 6.50
CA GLY A 374 10.53 -10.32 6.98
C GLY A 374 9.89 -11.53 7.67
N GLU A 375 10.68 -12.28 8.42
CA GLU A 375 10.22 -13.54 9.03
C GLU A 375 9.33 -13.32 10.26
N ASP A 376 9.63 -12.31 11.05
CA ASP A 376 8.91 -12.00 12.27
C ASP A 376 8.29 -10.62 12.19
N VAL A 377 6.99 -10.61 11.91
CA VAL A 377 6.20 -9.39 11.78
C VAL A 377 5.13 -9.40 12.86
N GLN A 378 4.85 -8.24 13.45
CA GLN A 378 3.85 -8.09 14.49
C GLN A 378 2.47 -8.66 14.06
N PRO A 379 1.74 -9.33 14.97
CA PRO A 379 0.32 -9.65 14.79
C PRO A 379 -0.56 -8.39 14.81
N VAL A 380 -1.72 -8.46 14.14
CA VAL A 380 -2.79 -7.47 14.28
C VAL A 380 -3.31 -7.46 15.71
N ILE A 381 -3.52 -6.25 16.27
CA ILE A 381 -4.14 -6.05 17.58
C ILE A 381 -5.51 -5.41 17.38
N ASP A 382 -6.56 -6.21 17.50
CA ASP A 382 -7.95 -5.76 17.56
C ASP A 382 -8.81 -6.92 18.07
N GLY A 383 -9.21 -6.87 19.33
CA GLY A 383 -10.09 -7.88 19.89
C GLY A 383 -9.93 -8.11 21.39
N ARG A 384 -10.34 -9.29 21.84
CA ARG A 384 -10.30 -9.69 23.25
C ARG A 384 -9.17 -10.66 23.51
N TYR A 385 -8.36 -10.34 24.52
CA TYR A 385 -7.13 -11.08 24.82
C TYR A 385 -7.01 -11.47 26.29
N GLN A 386 -6.28 -12.54 26.55
CA GLN A 386 -5.55 -12.75 27.79
C GLN A 386 -4.14 -12.17 27.61
N ILE A 387 -3.73 -11.24 28.47
CA ILE A 387 -2.43 -10.57 28.37
C ILE A 387 -1.46 -11.26 29.33
N VAL A 388 -0.45 -11.94 28.78
CA VAL A 388 0.45 -12.83 29.52
C VAL A 388 1.81 -12.19 29.70
N ASN A 389 2.33 -12.16 30.93
CA ASN A 389 3.68 -11.64 31.18
C ASN A 389 4.75 -12.67 30.80
N ARG A 390 5.80 -12.27 30.08
CA ARG A 390 6.88 -13.16 29.62
C ARG A 390 7.69 -13.76 30.78
N ASN A 391 7.87 -13.02 31.87
CA ASN A 391 8.71 -13.44 32.99
C ASN A 391 8.04 -14.50 33.88
N SER A 392 6.75 -14.31 34.18
CA SER A 392 6.02 -15.16 35.12
C SER A 392 5.10 -16.20 34.47
N SER A 393 4.80 -16.03 33.18
CA SER A 393 3.73 -16.77 32.47
C SER A 393 2.33 -16.61 33.10
N LEU A 394 2.15 -15.61 33.98
CA LEU A 394 0.87 -15.27 34.59
C LEU A 394 0.13 -14.23 33.73
N VAL A 395 -1.19 -14.13 33.91
CA VAL A 395 -2.06 -13.24 33.15
C VAL A 395 -2.39 -11.97 33.93
N MET A 396 -2.53 -10.85 33.21
CA MET A 396 -3.07 -9.60 33.74
C MET A 396 -4.53 -9.78 34.16
N GLU A 397 -4.85 -9.39 35.38
CA GLU A 397 -6.19 -9.51 35.96
C GLU A 397 -6.60 -8.27 36.78
N VAL A 398 -7.90 -8.06 36.90
CA VAL A 398 -8.45 -7.16 37.92
C VAL A 398 -8.59 -7.92 39.24
N ALA A 399 -7.95 -7.40 40.29
CA ALA A 399 -7.89 -8.06 41.59
C ALA A 399 -9.28 -8.45 42.13
N GLY A 400 -9.47 -9.75 42.37
CA GLY A 400 -10.72 -10.32 42.88
C GLY A 400 -11.93 -10.19 41.94
N GLY A 401 -11.73 -9.86 40.66
CA GLY A 401 -12.81 -9.66 39.70
C GLY A 401 -13.74 -8.49 40.04
N SER A 402 -13.24 -7.51 40.81
CA SER A 402 -14.01 -6.34 41.22
C SER A 402 -14.51 -5.55 39.99
N THR A 403 -15.70 -4.98 40.07
CA THR A 403 -16.23 -4.04 39.08
C THR A 403 -16.17 -2.58 39.55
N GLY A 404 -15.59 -2.33 40.74
CA GLY A 404 -15.45 -0.99 41.32
C GLY A 404 -14.30 -0.18 40.72
N ASP A 405 -14.46 1.14 40.70
CA ASP A 405 -13.37 2.06 40.34
C ASP A 405 -12.22 1.96 41.33
N GLY A 406 -11.01 2.07 40.81
CA GLY A 406 -9.79 2.00 41.60
C GLY A 406 -9.37 0.59 42.01
N ALA A 407 -10.08 -0.45 41.54
CA ALA A 407 -9.64 -1.82 41.77
C ALA A 407 -8.30 -2.07 41.07
N ASN A 408 -7.40 -2.73 41.80
CA ASN A 408 -6.02 -2.91 41.35
C ASN A 408 -5.92 -3.84 40.15
N ILE A 409 -4.98 -3.54 39.23
CA ILE A 409 -4.57 -4.46 38.17
C ILE A 409 -3.29 -5.16 38.62
N GLN A 410 -3.28 -6.48 38.55
CA GLN A 410 -2.18 -7.33 39.03
C GLN A 410 -2.05 -8.55 38.11
N GLN A 411 -1.02 -9.38 38.32
CA GLN A 411 -0.95 -10.69 37.65
C GLN A 411 -1.61 -11.80 38.49
N GLY A 412 -2.15 -12.81 37.83
CA GLY A 412 -2.75 -13.99 38.46
C GLY A 412 -2.58 -15.27 37.65
N ALA A 413 -2.78 -16.43 38.30
CA ALA A 413 -2.76 -17.71 37.60
C ALA A 413 -3.87 -17.77 36.53
N PRO A 414 -3.57 -18.28 35.32
CA PRO A 414 -4.56 -18.34 34.25
C PRO A 414 -5.72 -19.27 34.64
N SER A 415 -6.91 -18.70 34.69
CA SER A 415 -8.15 -19.40 35.06
C SER A 415 -9.21 -19.37 33.96
N GLY A 416 -8.98 -18.60 32.89
CA GLY A 416 -9.96 -18.32 31.84
C GLY A 416 -11.11 -17.41 32.29
N GLY A 417 -11.01 -16.80 33.49
CA GLY A 417 -12.03 -15.90 34.01
C GLY A 417 -12.13 -14.61 33.19
N VAL A 418 -13.34 -14.08 33.02
CA VAL A 418 -13.58 -12.85 32.24
C VAL A 418 -12.86 -11.62 32.82
N PHE A 419 -12.56 -11.63 34.11
CA PHE A 419 -11.76 -10.57 34.77
C PHE A 419 -10.25 -10.64 34.48
N GLN A 420 -9.81 -11.67 33.74
CA GLN A 420 -8.45 -11.83 33.18
C GLN A 420 -8.44 -11.60 31.66
N GLN A 421 -9.56 -11.12 31.09
CA GLN A 421 -9.72 -10.86 29.67
C GLN A 421 -9.85 -9.35 29.44
N TRP A 422 -9.21 -8.87 28.37
CA TRP A 422 -9.08 -7.45 28.04
C TRP A 422 -9.51 -7.21 26.60
N ASP A 423 -10.48 -6.34 26.40
CA ASP A 423 -10.82 -5.79 25.08
C ASP A 423 -9.77 -4.73 24.73
N VAL A 424 -8.89 -5.05 23.78
CA VAL A 424 -7.83 -4.17 23.26
C VAL A 424 -8.18 -3.81 21.82
N VAL A 425 -8.55 -2.54 21.63
CA VAL A 425 -9.11 -2.05 20.34
C VAL A 425 -8.40 -0.75 19.96
N PRO A 426 -7.98 -0.59 18.68
CA PRO A 426 -7.46 0.68 18.18
C PRO A 426 -8.39 1.85 18.51
N LEU A 427 -7.84 3.03 18.79
CA LEU A 427 -8.66 4.23 18.93
C LEU A 427 -9.35 4.58 17.60
N ASP A 428 -10.55 5.13 17.71
CA ASP A 428 -11.31 5.67 16.58
C ASP A 428 -10.51 6.80 15.92
N ASP A 429 -10.51 6.89 14.59
CA ASP A 429 -9.75 7.91 13.87
C ASP A 429 -10.22 9.34 14.17
N ARG A 430 -11.47 9.50 14.61
CA ARG A 430 -12.03 10.78 15.09
C ARG A 430 -11.91 10.98 16.59
N HIS A 431 -11.22 10.10 17.32
CA HIS A 431 -10.91 10.27 18.75
C HIS A 431 -10.23 11.62 19.02
N GLY A 432 -9.41 12.07 18.07
CA GLY A 432 -8.75 13.37 18.08
C GLY A 432 -7.32 13.33 18.61
N GLY A 433 -6.50 14.28 18.16
CA GLY A 433 -5.05 14.25 18.37
C GLY A 433 -4.42 12.98 17.78
N ASP A 434 -3.40 12.47 18.47
CA ASP A 434 -2.73 11.23 18.11
C ASP A 434 -3.62 10.00 18.36
N TYR A 435 -4.07 9.33 17.29
CA TYR A 435 -4.89 8.12 17.36
C TYR A 435 -4.09 6.83 17.06
N SER A 436 -2.77 6.87 17.25
CA SER A 436 -1.88 5.70 17.13
C SER A 436 -1.95 4.72 18.32
N TYR A 437 -2.91 4.91 19.22
CA TYR A 437 -3.03 4.19 20.49
C TYR A 437 -4.24 3.24 20.50
N PHE A 438 -4.37 2.51 21.60
CA PHE A 438 -5.40 1.52 21.85
C PHE A 438 -6.09 1.81 23.17
N SER A 439 -7.40 1.53 23.21
CA SER A 439 -8.11 1.35 24.47
C SER A 439 -7.88 -0.05 25.02
N MET A 440 -7.79 -0.21 26.34
CA MET A 440 -7.60 -1.50 27.00
C MET A 440 -8.58 -1.65 28.16
N LYS A 441 -9.66 -2.42 27.95
CA LYS A 441 -10.80 -2.49 28.87
C LYS A 441 -10.98 -3.89 29.45
N ALA A 442 -11.18 -3.99 30.75
CA ALA A 442 -11.47 -5.26 31.39
C ALA A 442 -12.85 -5.78 30.97
N ALA A 443 -12.89 -6.97 30.37
CA ALA A 443 -14.09 -7.49 29.70
C ALA A 443 -15.29 -7.72 30.65
N HIS A 444 -15.04 -7.93 31.96
CA HIS A 444 -16.11 -8.19 32.94
C HIS A 444 -16.77 -6.91 33.45
N SER A 445 -16.07 -5.79 33.45
CA SER A 445 -16.53 -4.51 34.04
C SER A 445 -16.77 -3.42 32.99
N GLY A 446 -16.16 -3.53 31.80
CA GLY A 446 -16.15 -2.49 30.77
C GLY A 446 -15.29 -1.27 31.13
N LYS A 447 -14.43 -1.39 32.16
CA LYS A 447 -13.59 -0.30 32.68
C LYS A 447 -12.19 -0.35 32.08
N SER A 448 -11.60 0.83 31.86
CA SER A 448 -10.29 0.96 31.23
C SER A 448 -9.16 0.76 32.24
N ALA A 449 -8.06 0.18 31.79
CA ALA A 449 -6.79 0.25 32.50
C ALA A 449 -6.31 1.71 32.54
N ASP A 450 -6.03 2.21 33.74
CA ASP A 450 -5.88 3.62 34.06
C ASP A 450 -4.58 3.84 34.86
N VAL A 451 -3.77 4.80 34.43
CA VAL A 451 -2.63 5.28 35.21
C VAL A 451 -3.16 6.13 36.35
N ARG A 452 -3.09 5.56 37.55
CA ARG A 452 -3.69 6.14 38.75
C ARG A 452 -3.13 7.52 39.03
N ASP A 453 -4.05 8.44 39.35
CA ASP A 453 -3.75 9.82 39.76
C ASP A 453 -2.91 10.58 38.71
N TRP A 454 -2.99 10.18 37.43
CA TRP A 454 -2.27 10.79 36.32
C TRP A 454 -0.74 10.86 36.57
N SER A 455 -0.20 9.83 37.24
CA SER A 455 1.23 9.81 37.58
C SER A 455 2.10 9.84 36.33
N LEU A 456 3.07 10.76 36.29
CA LEU A 456 4.19 10.74 35.33
C LEU A 456 5.43 10.01 35.87
N SER A 457 5.40 9.56 37.12
CA SER A 457 6.55 8.91 37.77
C SER A 457 6.62 7.42 37.48
N SER A 458 7.85 6.90 37.41
CA SER A 458 8.13 5.47 37.52
C SER A 458 7.61 4.93 38.85
N GLY A 459 6.96 3.77 38.83
CA GLY A 459 6.25 3.19 39.95
C GLY A 459 4.79 3.62 40.11
N GLY A 460 4.27 4.50 39.23
CA GLY A 460 2.87 4.88 39.19
C GLY A 460 1.95 3.66 39.02
N ASN A 461 0.98 3.49 39.91
CA ASN A 461 0.11 2.31 39.92
C ASN A 461 -0.85 2.30 38.73
N VAL A 462 -1.23 1.10 38.27
CA VAL A 462 -2.26 0.93 37.25
C VAL A 462 -3.46 0.22 37.87
N ASN A 463 -4.63 0.79 37.70
CA ASN A 463 -5.91 0.28 38.22
C ASN A 463 -6.96 0.27 37.11
N GLN A 464 -8.15 -0.29 37.38
CA GLN A 464 -9.28 -0.02 36.49
C GLN A 464 -10.03 1.24 36.93
N TRP A 465 -10.56 1.99 35.97
CA TRP A 465 -11.45 3.11 36.22
C TRP A 465 -12.54 3.21 35.14
N LEU A 466 -13.62 3.92 35.44
CA LEU A 466 -14.62 4.26 34.43
C LEU A 466 -13.94 4.85 33.19
N ASP A 467 -14.31 4.31 32.02
CA ASP A 467 -13.76 4.75 30.75
C ASP A 467 -14.25 6.16 30.42
N TYR A 468 -13.31 7.09 30.32
CA TYR A 468 -13.56 8.46 29.90
C TYR A 468 -12.92 8.78 28.54
N GLY A 469 -12.17 7.85 27.95
CA GLY A 469 -11.38 8.11 26.74
C GLY A 469 -10.33 9.20 26.97
N ASN A 470 -9.66 9.13 28.13
CA ASN A 470 -8.61 10.07 28.51
C ASN A 470 -7.23 9.47 28.22
N GLU A 471 -6.24 10.33 27.99
CA GLU A 471 -4.86 9.94 27.66
C GLU A 471 -4.20 9.03 28.71
N ASN A 472 -4.60 9.10 29.99
CA ASN A 472 -4.10 8.21 31.05
C ASN A 472 -4.69 6.79 31.01
N GLN A 473 -5.61 6.52 30.08
CA GLN A 473 -6.29 5.25 29.86
C GLN A 473 -5.93 4.60 28.51
N GLU A 474 -4.96 5.18 27.81
CA GLU A 474 -4.61 4.83 26.43
C GLU A 474 -3.17 4.32 26.33
N TRP A 475 -3.00 3.31 25.49
CA TRP A 475 -1.82 2.46 25.49
C TRP A 475 -1.32 2.21 24.07
N PHE A 476 -0.01 2.16 23.90
CA PHE A 476 0.66 1.73 22.68
C PHE A 476 1.31 0.37 22.90
N PHE A 477 1.18 -0.54 21.94
CA PHE A 477 1.75 -1.88 21.98
C PHE A 477 2.97 -1.94 21.04
N GLU A 478 4.16 -1.85 21.62
CA GLU A 478 5.43 -1.82 20.90
C GLU A 478 5.93 -3.24 20.68
N TYR A 479 5.96 -3.69 19.41
CA TYR A 479 6.39 -5.04 19.08
C TYR A 479 7.87 -5.27 19.40
N VAL A 480 8.19 -6.43 19.99
CA VAL A 480 9.56 -6.81 20.35
C VAL A 480 10.07 -7.89 19.40
N ALA A 481 9.45 -9.07 19.50
CA ALA A 481 9.69 -10.26 18.69
C ALA A 481 8.80 -11.39 19.22
N ASP A 482 8.58 -12.43 18.41
CA ASP A 482 7.91 -13.68 18.80
C ASP A 482 6.52 -13.47 19.44
N GLY A 483 5.78 -12.45 19.00
CA GLY A 483 4.45 -12.13 19.55
C GLY A 483 4.45 -11.39 20.89
N TYR A 484 5.62 -10.97 21.39
CA TYR A 484 5.73 -10.16 22.60
C TYR A 484 5.79 -8.66 22.29
N PHE A 485 5.22 -7.88 23.20
CA PHE A 485 5.11 -6.43 23.12
C PHE A 485 5.57 -5.80 24.44
N TYR A 486 6.12 -4.59 24.38
CA TYR A 486 6.03 -3.67 25.50
C TYR A 486 4.70 -2.92 25.42
N ILE A 487 4.10 -2.57 26.56
CA ILE A 487 2.86 -1.77 26.62
C ILE A 487 3.20 -0.42 27.22
N ARG A 488 3.06 0.66 26.45
CA ARG A 488 3.51 2.01 26.79
C ARG A 488 2.32 2.96 26.97
N SER A 489 2.31 3.76 28.02
CA SER A 489 1.24 4.74 28.30
C SER A 489 1.33 5.96 27.36
N ARG A 490 0.21 6.41 26.79
CA ARG A 490 0.11 7.71 26.08
C ARG A 490 0.38 8.89 27.02
N TRP A 491 -0.12 8.82 28.25
CA TRP A 491 0.05 9.88 29.22
C TRP A 491 1.51 10.05 29.64
N SER A 492 2.15 9.01 30.16
CA SER A 492 3.47 9.15 30.79
C SER A 492 4.65 8.79 29.89
N GLY A 493 4.42 8.12 28.76
CA GLY A 493 5.48 7.52 27.94
C GLY A 493 6.19 6.33 28.60
N LYS A 494 5.71 5.84 29.74
CA LYS A 494 6.32 4.75 30.52
C LYS A 494 5.71 3.39 30.21
N TYR A 495 6.42 2.32 30.59
CA TYR A 495 6.10 0.95 30.23
C TYR A 495 5.42 0.19 31.36
N LEU A 496 4.41 -0.62 31.04
CA LEU A 496 3.79 -1.54 32.00
C LEU A 496 4.76 -2.64 32.40
N GLU A 497 4.86 -2.86 33.71
CA GLU A 497 5.70 -3.89 34.30
C GLU A 497 4.98 -4.65 35.42
N VAL A 498 5.45 -5.87 35.68
CA VAL A 498 5.21 -6.54 36.96
C VAL A 498 6.23 -6.05 37.98
N ALA A 499 5.76 -5.38 39.03
CA ALA A 499 6.61 -4.75 40.04
C ALA A 499 7.62 -5.74 40.66
N SER A 500 8.89 -5.32 40.72
CA SER A 500 10.01 -6.15 41.23
C SER A 500 10.17 -7.49 40.52
N ALA A 501 9.71 -7.62 39.27
CA ALA A 501 9.74 -8.86 38.47
C ALA A 501 9.16 -10.08 39.21
N SER A 502 8.10 -9.88 40.01
CA SER A 502 7.45 -10.95 40.78
C SER A 502 7.02 -12.12 39.88
N LEU A 503 7.21 -13.35 40.37
CA LEU A 503 6.72 -14.58 39.73
C LEU A 503 5.41 -15.10 40.35
N GLU A 504 4.90 -14.41 41.38
CA GLU A 504 3.76 -14.86 42.17
C GLU A 504 2.45 -14.18 41.74
N SER A 505 1.32 -14.88 41.89
CA SER A 505 -0.01 -14.28 41.77
C SER A 505 -0.19 -13.15 42.79
N GLY A 506 -0.82 -12.06 42.39
CA GLY A 506 -0.90 -10.81 43.15
C GLY A 506 0.30 -9.87 42.95
N GLY A 507 1.26 -10.22 42.08
CA GLY A 507 2.30 -9.29 41.64
C GLY A 507 1.67 -8.05 41.01
N ASN A 508 2.01 -6.87 41.54
CA ASN A 508 1.37 -5.62 41.14
C ASN A 508 1.77 -5.21 39.71
N ILE A 509 0.81 -4.69 38.93
CA ILE A 509 1.10 -4.09 37.63
C ILE A 509 1.13 -2.56 37.78
N ARG A 510 2.20 -1.94 37.27
CA ARG A 510 2.47 -0.50 37.39
C ARG A 510 3.23 -0.03 36.15
N GLN A 511 3.35 1.28 35.97
CA GLN A 511 4.26 1.83 34.95
C GLN A 511 5.67 2.03 35.52
N ALA A 512 6.69 1.92 34.68
CA ALA A 512 8.08 2.20 35.01
C ALA A 512 8.88 2.67 33.78
N ASP A 513 10.08 3.20 34.04
CA ASP A 513 11.04 3.51 32.97
C ASP A 513 11.41 2.23 32.21
N PHE A 514 11.77 2.38 30.94
CA PHE A 514 12.22 1.25 30.13
C PHE A 514 13.50 0.61 30.70
N ASP A 515 13.48 -0.70 30.91
CA ASP A 515 14.69 -1.47 31.27
C ASP A 515 14.93 -2.70 30.37
N GLY A 516 14.01 -2.98 29.44
CA GLY A 516 14.09 -4.10 28.49
C GLY A 516 13.91 -5.49 29.12
N GLY A 517 13.57 -5.57 30.41
CA GLY A 517 13.39 -6.81 31.13
C GLY A 517 12.16 -7.59 30.69
N SER A 518 12.21 -8.92 30.79
CA SER A 518 11.08 -9.82 30.46
C SER A 518 9.82 -9.55 31.28
N HIS A 519 9.94 -8.91 32.43
CA HIS A 519 8.80 -8.53 33.28
C HIS A 519 8.05 -7.28 32.76
N GLN A 520 8.60 -6.58 31.76
CA GLN A 520 7.95 -5.51 30.99
C GLN A 520 7.38 -6.01 29.64
N GLN A 521 7.57 -7.29 29.31
CA GLN A 521 7.15 -7.88 28.04
C GLN A 521 5.87 -8.70 28.20
N TRP A 522 4.93 -8.50 27.27
CA TRP A 522 3.58 -9.02 27.33
C TRP A 522 3.20 -9.70 26.02
N ARG A 523 2.52 -10.84 26.08
CA ARG A 523 1.98 -11.54 24.92
C ARG A 523 0.45 -11.47 24.94
N LEU A 524 -0.15 -11.20 23.79
CA LEU A 524 -1.59 -11.14 23.64
C LEU A 524 -2.08 -12.47 23.08
N LEU A 525 -2.77 -13.27 23.89
CA LEU A 525 -3.41 -14.51 23.45
C LEU A 525 -4.90 -14.27 23.24
N PRO A 526 -5.53 -14.77 22.17
CA PRO A 526 -6.98 -14.69 22.01
C PRO A 526 -7.71 -15.19 23.27
N ALA A 527 -8.81 -14.55 23.66
CA ALA A 527 -9.48 -14.82 24.95
C ALA A 527 -9.91 -16.28 25.17
N GLY A 528 -10.17 -17.01 24.08
CA GLY A 528 -10.53 -18.43 24.09
C GLY A 528 -9.35 -19.40 24.06
N ALA A 529 -8.14 -18.92 23.77
CA ALA A 529 -6.94 -19.74 23.68
C ALA A 529 -6.48 -20.21 25.07
N ALA A 530 -5.83 -21.37 25.11
CA ALA A 530 -5.14 -21.81 26.31
C ALA A 530 -3.93 -20.90 26.60
N VAL A 531 -3.60 -20.70 27.86
CA VAL A 531 -2.34 -20.03 28.24
C VAL A 531 -1.26 -21.09 28.33
N GLU A 532 -0.63 -21.38 27.20
CA GLU A 532 0.45 -22.35 27.09
C GLU A 532 1.51 -21.93 26.05
N PHE A 533 2.62 -22.67 25.99
CA PHE A 533 3.83 -22.27 25.25
C PHE A 533 4.50 -23.45 24.54
N VAL A 534 3.74 -24.50 24.26
CA VAL A 534 4.17 -25.71 23.57
C VAL A 534 3.82 -25.56 22.10
N ALA A 535 4.83 -25.32 21.28
CA ALA A 535 4.63 -25.20 19.84
C ALA A 535 4.12 -26.51 19.20
N PRO A 536 3.35 -26.43 18.10
CA PRO A 536 2.98 -27.58 17.29
C PRO A 536 4.21 -28.22 16.62
N SER A 537 4.06 -29.44 16.12
CA SER A 537 5.09 -30.12 15.34
C SER A 537 5.37 -29.37 14.04
N ALA A 538 6.61 -29.41 13.58
CA ALA A 538 6.96 -28.86 12.27
C ALA A 538 6.13 -29.54 11.15
N PRO A 539 5.61 -28.76 10.18
CA PRO A 539 5.02 -29.31 8.97
C PRO A 539 6.02 -30.18 8.20
N VAL A 540 5.51 -31.17 7.47
CA VAL A 540 6.33 -32.13 6.68
C VAL A 540 5.69 -32.42 5.33
N GLY A 541 6.51 -32.89 4.37
CA GLY A 541 6.05 -33.28 3.05
C GLY A 541 5.66 -32.08 2.20
N LEU A 542 6.34 -30.95 2.40
CA LEU A 542 6.21 -29.76 1.58
C LEU A 542 6.72 -30.08 0.18
N GLU A 543 5.89 -29.78 -0.82
CA GLU A 543 6.21 -29.92 -2.24
C GLU A 543 5.74 -28.71 -3.03
N THR A 544 6.42 -28.44 -4.15
CA THR A 544 6.10 -27.35 -5.07
C THR A 544 5.67 -27.91 -6.42
N ASN A 545 4.69 -27.27 -7.06
CA ASN A 545 4.34 -27.47 -8.45
C ASN A 545 4.46 -26.14 -9.20
N ALA A 546 5.21 -26.13 -10.30
CA ALA A 546 5.40 -24.94 -11.13
C ALA A 546 4.12 -24.64 -11.92
N GLY A 547 3.55 -23.45 -11.73
CA GLY A 547 2.56 -22.88 -12.63
C GLY A 547 3.23 -22.15 -13.79
N SER A 548 2.43 -21.60 -14.70
CA SER A 548 2.95 -20.81 -15.80
C SER A 548 3.52 -19.47 -15.36
N ALA A 549 2.93 -18.83 -14.36
CA ALA A 549 3.34 -17.55 -13.78
C ALA A 549 3.18 -17.54 -12.25
N SER A 550 3.31 -18.71 -11.61
CA SER A 550 3.13 -18.89 -10.17
C SER A 550 3.85 -20.16 -9.69
N VAL A 551 3.91 -20.35 -8.37
CA VAL A 551 4.33 -21.62 -7.75
C VAL A 551 3.25 -22.06 -6.76
N ALA A 552 2.69 -23.24 -6.97
CA ALA A 552 1.76 -23.86 -6.03
C ALA A 552 2.51 -24.72 -5.00
N LEU A 553 2.12 -24.63 -3.73
CA LEU A 553 2.68 -25.35 -2.59
C LEU A 553 1.62 -26.26 -1.99
N ARG A 554 2.03 -27.45 -1.55
CA ARG A 554 1.20 -28.39 -0.77
C ARG A 554 2.04 -29.07 0.30
N TRP A 555 1.42 -29.43 1.42
CA TRP A 555 2.09 -30.15 2.51
C TRP A 555 1.13 -31.10 3.22
N THR A 556 1.68 -31.96 4.09
CA THR A 556 0.86 -32.83 4.95
C THR A 556 0.29 -32.01 6.11
N ALA A 557 -1.03 -32.06 6.30
CA ALA A 557 -1.69 -31.38 7.42
C ALA A 557 -1.20 -31.90 8.78
N ASN A 558 -0.89 -30.97 9.68
CA ASN A 558 -0.71 -31.20 11.11
C ASN A 558 -1.98 -31.76 11.76
N GLY A 559 -1.80 -32.54 12.84
CA GLY A 559 -2.88 -33.31 13.50
C GLY A 559 -3.24 -32.81 14.90
N GLU A 560 -2.57 -31.76 15.36
CA GLU A 560 -2.80 -31.11 16.64
C GLU A 560 -4.23 -30.53 16.72
N ALA A 561 -4.89 -30.71 17.87
CA ALA A 561 -6.29 -30.34 18.04
C ALA A 561 -6.50 -28.82 18.16
N ASP A 562 -5.47 -28.11 18.60
CA ASP A 562 -5.36 -26.67 18.79
C ASP A 562 -4.59 -25.99 17.65
N LEU A 563 -4.42 -26.65 16.49
CA LEU A 563 -3.83 -26.03 15.31
C LEU A 563 -4.71 -24.86 14.82
N ALA A 564 -4.15 -23.66 14.75
CA ALA A 564 -4.82 -22.48 14.18
C ALA A 564 -4.56 -22.31 12.69
N GLY A 565 -3.38 -22.73 12.19
CA GLY A 565 -3.05 -22.65 10.77
C GLY A 565 -1.56 -22.68 10.46
N TYR A 566 -1.17 -22.11 9.32
CA TYR A 566 0.20 -22.10 8.82
C TYR A 566 0.64 -20.71 8.36
N ASN A 567 1.95 -20.47 8.48
CA ASN A 567 2.64 -19.33 7.90
C ASN A 567 3.62 -19.80 6.84
N VAL A 568 3.57 -19.22 5.64
CA VAL A 568 4.44 -19.56 4.50
C VAL A 568 5.50 -18.48 4.33
N TYR A 569 6.74 -18.92 4.16
CA TYR A 569 7.91 -18.08 4.02
C TYR A 569 8.60 -18.35 2.69
N CYS A 570 9.10 -17.30 2.04
CA CYS A 570 9.76 -17.37 0.74
C CYS A 570 11.10 -16.62 0.73
N SER A 571 12.07 -17.09 -0.06
CA SER A 571 13.35 -16.42 -0.29
C SER A 571 13.84 -16.68 -1.72
N LEU A 572 14.73 -15.81 -2.21
CA LEU A 572 15.49 -16.02 -3.44
C LEU A 572 16.82 -16.78 -3.20
N SER A 573 17.13 -17.13 -1.94
CA SER A 573 18.29 -17.93 -1.55
C SER A 573 17.86 -19.11 -0.67
N PRO A 574 18.49 -20.29 -0.82
CA PRO A 574 18.19 -21.43 0.05
C PRO A 574 18.54 -21.19 1.52
N GLU A 575 19.44 -20.25 1.80
CA GLU A 575 19.88 -19.86 3.15
C GLU A 575 19.10 -18.67 3.73
N GLY A 576 18.24 -18.03 2.94
CA GLY A 576 17.49 -16.83 3.34
C GLY A 576 18.21 -15.49 3.04
N PRO A 577 17.75 -14.37 3.63
CA PRO A 577 16.64 -14.29 4.58
C PRO A 577 15.31 -14.69 3.94
N PHE A 578 14.41 -15.29 4.72
CA PHE A 578 13.04 -15.54 4.26
C PHE A 578 12.12 -14.38 4.64
N GLU A 579 11.04 -14.22 3.89
CA GLU A 579 9.99 -13.24 4.16
C GLU A 579 8.65 -13.96 4.30
N LEU A 580 7.81 -13.51 5.24
CA LEU A 580 6.47 -14.03 5.44
C LEU A 580 5.54 -13.58 4.30
N ILE A 581 5.15 -14.52 3.43
CA ILE A 581 4.30 -14.26 2.25
C ILE A 581 2.86 -14.74 2.41
N ALA A 582 2.56 -15.52 3.45
CA ALA A 582 1.19 -15.85 3.84
C ALA A 582 1.10 -16.13 5.34
N ARG A 583 0.03 -15.68 5.99
CA ARG A 583 -0.20 -15.84 7.42
C ARG A 583 -1.59 -16.40 7.69
N GLY A 584 -1.68 -17.34 8.63
CA GLY A 584 -2.97 -17.86 9.13
C GLY A 584 -3.72 -18.71 8.11
N LEU A 585 -3.01 -19.43 7.23
CA LEU A 585 -3.63 -20.36 6.28
C LEU A 585 -4.24 -21.55 7.03
N THR A 586 -5.50 -21.86 6.75
CA THR A 586 -6.19 -23.02 7.35
C THR A 586 -6.13 -24.26 6.45
N GLU A 587 -5.85 -24.08 5.17
CA GLU A 587 -5.64 -25.16 4.20
C GLU A 587 -4.16 -25.58 4.13
N SER A 588 -3.89 -26.83 3.78
CA SER A 588 -2.53 -27.34 3.54
C SER A 588 -2.06 -27.13 2.11
N ALA A 589 -2.37 -25.97 1.55
CA ALA A 589 -2.01 -25.54 0.21
C ALA A 589 -1.90 -24.00 0.14
N PHE A 590 -1.08 -23.51 -0.77
CA PHE A 590 -0.92 -22.08 -1.06
C PHE A 590 -0.43 -21.88 -2.51
N VAL A 591 -0.76 -20.76 -3.15
CA VAL A 591 -0.22 -20.40 -4.46
C VAL A 591 0.52 -19.08 -4.35
N ASP A 592 1.84 -19.12 -4.52
CA ASP A 592 2.66 -17.92 -4.66
C ASP A 592 2.51 -17.39 -6.10
N ARG A 593 1.62 -16.42 -6.23
CA ARG A 593 1.33 -15.65 -7.47
C ARG A 593 2.30 -14.48 -7.68
N ALA A 594 3.12 -14.14 -6.69
CA ALA A 594 4.19 -13.16 -6.84
C ALA A 594 5.46 -13.78 -7.43
N ALA A 595 5.57 -15.12 -7.44
CA ALA A 595 6.66 -15.86 -8.06
C ALA A 595 6.62 -15.78 -9.60
N ASN A 596 7.20 -14.71 -10.15
CA ASN A 596 7.15 -14.36 -11.58
C ASN A 596 8.53 -14.22 -12.25
N GLN A 597 9.62 -14.61 -11.59
CA GLN A 597 10.98 -14.57 -12.13
C GLN A 597 11.46 -15.93 -12.62
N ALA A 598 12.31 -15.94 -13.65
CA ALA A 598 12.94 -17.14 -14.20
C ALA A 598 14.08 -17.68 -13.30
N ALA A 599 13.81 -17.78 -11.99
CA ALA A 599 14.75 -18.16 -10.95
C ALA A 599 14.05 -19.05 -9.90
N PRO A 600 14.80 -19.91 -9.19
CA PRO A 600 14.23 -20.69 -8.10
C PRO A 600 13.88 -19.78 -6.91
N TYR A 601 12.66 -19.96 -6.42
CA TYR A 601 12.16 -19.48 -5.15
C TYR A 601 12.26 -20.61 -4.13
N TYR A 602 12.65 -20.29 -2.90
CA TYR A 602 12.84 -21.25 -1.82
C TYR A 602 11.76 -21.02 -0.76
N TYR A 603 11.08 -22.10 -0.38
CA TYR A 603 9.92 -22.05 0.51
C TYR A 603 10.14 -22.91 1.74
N ARG A 604 9.59 -22.44 2.86
CA ARG A 604 9.41 -23.19 4.10
C ARG A 604 8.15 -22.70 4.80
N LEU A 605 7.61 -23.48 5.73
CA LEU A 605 6.47 -23.05 6.52
C LEU A 605 6.57 -23.44 7.99
N LYS A 606 5.78 -22.78 8.83
CA LYS A 606 5.58 -23.09 10.25
C LYS A 606 4.11 -23.35 10.52
N ALA A 607 3.82 -24.34 11.36
CA ALA A 607 2.50 -24.51 11.97
C ALA A 607 2.33 -23.52 13.13
N VAL A 608 1.11 -23.04 13.33
CA VAL A 608 0.74 -22.10 14.39
C VAL A 608 -0.48 -22.65 15.14
N ASP A 609 -0.44 -22.67 16.46
CA ASP A 609 -1.57 -23.08 17.30
C ASP A 609 -2.47 -21.91 17.74
N GLU A 610 -3.58 -22.20 18.42
CA GLU A 610 -4.53 -21.21 18.95
C GLU A 610 -3.90 -20.27 20.01
N SER A 611 -2.85 -20.72 20.69
CA SER A 611 -2.03 -19.93 21.61
C SER A 611 -0.94 -19.12 20.90
N LEU A 612 -0.97 -19.09 19.56
CA LEU A 612 -0.04 -18.39 18.68
C LEU A 612 1.42 -18.89 18.78
N ASN A 613 1.68 -20.07 19.34
CA ASN A 613 3.02 -20.67 19.29
C ASN A 613 3.29 -21.16 17.88
N ARG A 614 4.54 -21.02 17.45
CA ARG A 614 4.99 -21.35 16.10
C ARG A 614 5.94 -22.54 16.18
N SER A 615 5.76 -23.54 15.31
CA SER A 615 6.66 -24.69 15.20
C SER A 615 8.08 -24.27 14.78
N SER A 616 9.03 -25.20 14.84
CA SER A 616 10.24 -25.07 14.01
C SER A 616 9.89 -25.12 12.52
N ASP A 617 10.81 -24.71 11.67
CA ASP A 617 10.64 -24.73 10.22
C ASP A 617 10.40 -26.15 9.68
N SER A 618 9.60 -26.25 8.61
CA SER A 618 9.62 -27.40 7.71
C SER A 618 10.97 -27.52 6.98
N GLU A 619 11.11 -28.55 6.15
CA GLU A 619 12.12 -28.57 5.10
C GLU A 619 12.03 -27.34 4.18
N VAL A 620 13.18 -26.94 3.63
CA VAL A 620 13.25 -25.96 2.55
C VAL A 620 13.13 -26.68 1.21
N VAL A 621 12.20 -26.25 0.36
CA VAL A 621 12.04 -26.75 -1.01
C VAL A 621 12.14 -25.61 -2.01
N SER A 622 12.53 -25.91 -3.24
CA SER A 622 12.61 -24.92 -4.31
C SER A 622 11.52 -25.12 -5.35
N GLY A 623 10.87 -24.05 -5.79
CA GLY A 623 9.98 -24.02 -6.94
C GLY A 623 10.34 -22.88 -7.89
N GLN A 624 10.15 -23.08 -9.19
CA GLN A 624 10.41 -22.06 -10.22
C GLN A 624 9.21 -22.02 -11.18
N PRO A 625 8.61 -20.84 -11.43
CA PRO A 625 7.54 -20.72 -12.43
C PRO A 625 8.07 -21.07 -13.82
N ARG A 626 7.23 -21.66 -14.67
CA ARG A 626 7.66 -22.07 -16.03
C ARG A 626 7.95 -20.88 -16.93
N LEU A 627 7.16 -19.80 -16.81
CA LEU A 627 7.21 -18.61 -17.65
C LEU A 627 7.17 -18.90 -19.16
N SER A 628 6.60 -20.04 -19.54
CA SER A 628 6.29 -20.35 -20.94
C SER A 628 5.14 -19.48 -21.44
N ALA A 629 5.09 -19.24 -22.75
CA ALA A 629 3.96 -18.59 -23.41
C ALA A 629 2.64 -19.29 -23.02
N SER A 630 1.79 -18.59 -22.27
CA SER A 630 0.59 -19.15 -21.65
C SER A 630 -0.41 -18.08 -21.22
N LEU A 631 -1.60 -18.55 -20.83
CA LEU A 631 -2.61 -17.77 -20.14
C LEU A 631 -2.18 -17.56 -18.67
N VAL A 632 -2.15 -16.29 -18.24
CA VAL A 632 -1.75 -15.86 -16.89
C VAL A 632 -2.97 -15.66 -16.00
N ALA A 633 -4.05 -15.12 -16.54
CA ALA A 633 -5.31 -14.92 -15.83
C ALA A 633 -6.50 -15.00 -16.80
N SER A 634 -7.62 -15.53 -16.33
CA SER A 634 -8.87 -15.65 -17.09
C SER A 634 -10.08 -15.46 -16.18
N TYR A 635 -10.91 -14.46 -16.47
CA TYR A 635 -12.10 -14.14 -15.70
C TYR A 635 -13.33 -14.22 -16.60
N GLU A 636 -14.14 -15.27 -16.39
CA GLU A 636 -15.36 -15.53 -17.15
C GLU A 636 -16.57 -14.74 -16.61
N PHE A 637 -16.52 -14.29 -15.35
CA PHE A 637 -17.57 -13.49 -14.68
C PHE A 637 -18.96 -14.17 -14.58
N GLU A 638 -18.96 -15.49 -14.43
CA GLU A 638 -20.16 -16.32 -14.16
C GLU A 638 -20.58 -16.29 -12.67
N GLU A 639 -20.87 -15.07 -12.17
CA GLU A 639 -21.19 -14.76 -10.77
C GLU A 639 -20.03 -14.90 -9.75
N ASP A 640 -18.80 -15.06 -10.23
CA ASP A 640 -17.60 -15.05 -9.38
C ASP A 640 -16.50 -14.13 -9.93
N PHE A 641 -15.41 -14.06 -9.16
CA PHE A 641 -14.24 -13.22 -9.42
C PHE A 641 -12.95 -14.05 -9.49
N VAL A 642 -13.10 -15.37 -9.67
CA VAL A 642 -12.03 -16.35 -9.56
C VAL A 642 -11.27 -16.41 -10.88
N ASP A 643 -9.95 -16.52 -10.79
CA ASP A 643 -9.11 -16.80 -11.96
C ASP A 643 -9.26 -18.27 -12.36
N ALA A 644 -9.75 -18.52 -13.57
CA ALA A 644 -9.89 -19.85 -14.14
C ALA A 644 -8.55 -20.44 -14.63
N SER A 645 -7.46 -19.66 -14.63
CA SER A 645 -6.12 -20.14 -14.94
C SER A 645 -5.52 -20.97 -13.80
N GLU A 646 -4.38 -21.62 -14.06
CA GLU A 646 -3.65 -22.36 -13.02
C GLU A 646 -2.94 -21.47 -11.99
N ASN A 647 -2.98 -20.14 -12.14
CA ASN A 647 -2.16 -19.20 -11.36
C ASN A 647 -2.89 -18.56 -10.16
N GLY A 648 -4.22 -18.71 -10.05
CA GLY A 648 -4.98 -18.19 -8.90
C GLY A 648 -4.91 -16.67 -8.75
N ASN A 649 -4.89 -15.94 -9.87
CA ASN A 649 -4.85 -14.48 -9.89
C ASN A 649 -6.23 -13.84 -9.61
N ASP A 650 -6.99 -14.35 -8.64
CA ASP A 650 -8.35 -13.88 -8.32
C ASP A 650 -8.43 -12.35 -8.15
N LEU A 651 -9.54 -11.77 -8.60
CA LEU A 651 -9.78 -10.33 -8.49
C LEU A 651 -10.22 -9.93 -7.09
N GLU A 652 -9.79 -8.74 -6.67
CA GLU A 652 -10.31 -8.05 -5.51
C GLU A 652 -11.31 -6.96 -5.95
N ILE A 653 -12.52 -6.96 -5.38
CA ILE A 653 -13.54 -5.96 -5.70
C ILE A 653 -13.49 -4.81 -4.69
N ILE A 654 -13.37 -3.59 -5.20
CA ILE A 654 -13.41 -2.37 -4.41
C ILE A 654 -14.71 -1.63 -4.68
N GLY A 655 -15.51 -1.42 -3.62
CA GLY A 655 -16.85 -0.86 -3.71
C GLY A 655 -17.91 -1.92 -3.96
N SER A 656 -18.81 -1.70 -4.92
CA SER A 656 -19.88 -2.65 -5.23
C SER A 656 -20.11 -2.74 -6.74
N LEU A 657 -19.87 -3.92 -7.28
CA LEU A 657 -20.14 -4.29 -8.67
C LEU A 657 -21.32 -5.27 -8.73
N SER A 658 -21.93 -5.37 -9.90
CA SER A 658 -23.05 -6.28 -10.17
C SER A 658 -22.80 -7.10 -11.42
N PHE A 659 -23.61 -8.13 -11.65
CA PHE A 659 -23.54 -8.95 -12.86
C PHE A 659 -24.77 -8.73 -13.73
N GLU A 660 -24.57 -8.57 -15.04
CA GLU A 660 -25.62 -8.45 -16.08
C GLU A 660 -25.54 -9.62 -17.07
N GLU A 661 -26.36 -9.61 -18.14
CA GLU A 661 -26.34 -10.63 -19.20
C GLU A 661 -25.00 -10.59 -19.96
N GLY A 662 -24.34 -11.75 -20.00
CA GLY A 662 -23.04 -11.94 -20.63
C GLY A 662 -23.07 -12.00 -22.16
N LYS A 663 -21.88 -11.92 -22.76
CA LYS A 663 -21.63 -12.16 -24.18
C LYS A 663 -21.31 -13.63 -24.43
N LEU A 664 -20.43 -14.19 -23.61
CA LEU A 664 -20.15 -15.61 -23.49
C LEU A 664 -20.79 -16.07 -22.19
N GLY A 665 -21.31 -17.30 -22.17
CA GLY A 665 -22.02 -17.82 -21.00
C GLY A 665 -23.29 -17.02 -20.64
N GLU A 666 -23.61 -16.92 -19.35
CA GLU A 666 -24.84 -16.29 -18.86
C GLU A 666 -24.60 -14.88 -18.32
N ARG A 667 -23.42 -14.58 -17.77
CA ARG A 667 -23.18 -13.37 -16.97
C ARG A 667 -21.91 -12.60 -17.36
N ALA A 668 -21.93 -11.30 -17.05
CA ALA A 668 -20.79 -10.40 -17.24
C ALA A 668 -20.70 -9.40 -16.08
N LEU A 669 -19.49 -8.91 -15.80
CA LEU A 669 -19.23 -7.93 -14.74
C LEU A 669 -19.67 -6.53 -15.20
N SER A 670 -20.61 -5.92 -14.47
CA SER A 670 -21.20 -4.61 -14.77
C SER A 670 -20.67 -3.50 -13.86
N PHE A 671 -20.32 -2.38 -14.50
CA PHE A 671 -19.78 -1.16 -13.90
C PHE A 671 -20.76 -0.01 -14.09
N SER A 672 -21.08 0.67 -13.00
CA SER A 672 -22.07 1.77 -12.97
C SER A 672 -21.46 3.17 -13.14
N GLY A 673 -20.14 3.29 -13.28
CA GLY A 673 -19.41 4.57 -13.28
C GLY A 673 -19.34 5.27 -11.92
N ASN A 674 -19.80 4.64 -10.84
CA ASN A 674 -19.78 5.23 -9.50
C ASN A 674 -18.37 5.27 -8.86
N GLY A 675 -17.38 4.62 -9.47
CA GLY A 675 -16.00 4.49 -8.97
C GLY A 675 -15.68 3.14 -8.35
N SER A 676 -16.62 2.20 -8.31
CA SER A 676 -16.34 0.79 -7.98
C SER A 676 -15.56 0.14 -9.11
N TYR A 677 -14.63 -0.75 -8.77
CA TYR A 677 -13.69 -1.34 -9.73
C TYR A 677 -13.18 -2.70 -9.26
N ALA A 678 -12.61 -3.47 -10.19
CA ALA A 678 -11.95 -4.73 -9.89
C ALA A 678 -10.43 -4.54 -9.98
N ARG A 679 -9.68 -5.09 -9.03
CA ARG A 679 -8.23 -5.02 -8.97
C ARG A 679 -7.64 -6.41 -9.20
N LEU A 680 -6.66 -6.48 -10.10
CA LEU A 680 -5.87 -7.69 -10.35
C LEU A 680 -4.62 -7.69 -9.45
N PRO A 681 -4.01 -8.88 -9.23
CA PRO A 681 -2.73 -8.98 -8.54
C PRO A 681 -1.63 -8.13 -9.18
N ALA A 682 -0.69 -7.66 -8.35
CA ALA A 682 0.35 -6.72 -8.76
C ALA A 682 1.34 -7.27 -9.81
N THR A 683 1.50 -8.58 -9.91
CA THR A 683 2.46 -9.21 -10.84
C THR A 683 1.84 -9.68 -12.15
N VAL A 684 0.53 -9.53 -12.32
CA VAL A 684 -0.24 -10.12 -13.43
C VAL A 684 0.20 -9.66 -14.83
N ALA A 685 0.89 -8.51 -14.92
CA ALA A 685 1.36 -7.92 -16.17
C ALA A 685 2.87 -7.67 -16.21
N ASN A 686 3.63 -8.26 -15.27
CA ASN A 686 5.07 -8.05 -15.15
C ASN A 686 5.85 -9.02 -16.05
N PHE A 687 5.72 -8.85 -17.36
CA PHE A 687 6.36 -9.70 -18.38
C PHE A 687 6.94 -8.85 -19.53
N GLU A 688 7.87 -9.40 -20.30
CA GLU A 688 8.45 -8.71 -21.47
C GLU A 688 7.43 -8.50 -22.59
N THR A 689 6.50 -9.45 -22.73
CA THR A 689 5.45 -9.46 -23.74
C THR A 689 4.10 -9.73 -23.09
N LEU A 690 3.02 -9.29 -23.73
CA LEU A 690 1.70 -9.26 -23.09
C LEU A 690 0.59 -9.37 -24.14
N THR A 691 -0.50 -10.04 -23.79
CA THR A 691 -1.81 -9.81 -24.41
C THR A 691 -2.86 -9.56 -23.34
N VAL A 692 -3.71 -8.56 -23.53
CA VAL A 692 -4.95 -8.39 -22.76
C VAL A 692 -6.11 -8.43 -23.74
N ALA A 693 -7.07 -9.32 -23.51
CA ALA A 693 -8.26 -9.47 -24.34
C ALA A 693 -9.53 -9.48 -23.49
N ALA A 694 -10.63 -8.93 -24.02
CA ALA A 694 -11.91 -8.88 -23.34
C ALA A 694 -13.06 -8.68 -24.32
N TRP A 695 -14.24 -9.17 -23.95
CA TRP A 695 -15.50 -8.65 -24.47
C TRP A 695 -15.92 -7.43 -23.67
N VAL A 696 -16.22 -6.34 -24.38
CA VAL A 696 -16.55 -5.05 -23.78
C VAL A 696 -17.89 -4.57 -24.33
N LYS A 697 -18.83 -4.25 -23.44
CA LYS A 697 -20.07 -3.56 -23.78
C LYS A 697 -20.06 -2.19 -23.11
N TRP A 698 -19.66 -1.17 -23.86
CA TRP A 698 -19.62 0.20 -23.33
C TRP A 698 -21.02 0.79 -23.24
N GLY A 699 -21.42 1.32 -22.09
CA GLY A 699 -22.76 1.91 -21.86
C GLY A 699 -22.93 3.35 -22.37
N GLY A 700 -21.92 3.90 -23.06
CA GLY A 700 -21.88 5.30 -23.47
C GLY A 700 -21.43 6.24 -22.34
N GLY A 701 -21.20 7.52 -22.66
CA GLY A 701 -20.84 8.53 -21.66
C GLY A 701 -19.82 9.55 -22.12
N ILE A 702 -19.21 10.24 -21.16
CA ILE A 702 -18.09 11.17 -21.37
C ILE A 702 -16.84 10.34 -21.69
N ALA A 703 -16.21 10.68 -22.80
CA ALA A 703 -15.15 9.94 -23.47
C ALA A 703 -13.88 9.80 -22.59
N GLU A 704 -13.00 8.82 -22.86
CA GLU A 704 -11.81 8.38 -22.07
C GLU A 704 -12.05 7.46 -20.85
N GLN A 705 -13.17 6.73 -20.81
CA GLN A 705 -13.42 5.73 -19.76
C GLN A 705 -12.42 4.56 -19.85
N ARG A 706 -11.87 4.11 -18.72
CA ARG A 706 -10.89 3.02 -18.66
C ARG A 706 -11.54 1.65 -18.68
N VAL A 707 -11.33 0.89 -19.75
CA VAL A 707 -11.66 -0.55 -19.75
C VAL A 707 -10.76 -1.27 -18.76
N PHE A 708 -9.45 -1.08 -18.91
CA PHE A 708 -8.43 -1.46 -17.94
C PHE A 708 -7.34 -0.38 -17.85
N ASP A 709 -6.65 -0.34 -16.71
CA ASP A 709 -5.53 0.55 -16.42
C ASP A 709 -4.50 -0.22 -15.58
N PHE A 710 -3.34 -0.52 -16.16
CA PHE A 710 -2.23 -1.20 -15.49
C PHE A 710 -1.09 -0.20 -15.34
N SER A 711 -0.92 0.33 -14.13
CA SER A 711 0.06 1.39 -13.88
C SER A 711 0.93 1.15 -12.65
N ARG A 712 2.07 1.81 -12.62
CA ARG A 712 2.94 1.96 -11.45
C ARG A 712 2.71 3.31 -10.77
N SER A 713 2.46 4.36 -11.56
CA SER A 713 2.05 5.69 -11.13
C SER A 713 1.16 6.32 -12.20
N PRO A 714 0.51 7.47 -11.94
CA PRO A 714 -0.28 8.16 -12.97
C PRO A 714 0.47 8.48 -14.27
N GLU A 715 1.80 8.58 -14.21
CA GLU A 715 2.69 8.91 -15.34
C GLU A 715 3.40 7.68 -15.94
N SER A 716 3.23 6.50 -15.34
CA SER A 716 3.95 5.27 -15.71
C SER A 716 2.99 4.09 -15.72
N GLY A 717 2.57 3.64 -16.90
CA GLY A 717 1.59 2.59 -17.06
C GLY A 717 1.11 2.43 -18.50
N PHE A 718 0.09 1.59 -18.68
CA PHE A 718 -0.65 1.48 -19.93
C PHE A 718 -2.12 1.18 -19.67
N HIS A 719 -3.00 1.69 -20.53
CA HIS A 719 -4.44 1.58 -20.36
C HIS A 719 -5.16 1.58 -21.69
N LEU A 720 -6.24 0.80 -21.79
CA LEU A 720 -7.19 0.90 -22.90
C LEU A 720 -8.37 1.76 -22.47
N SER A 721 -8.70 2.74 -23.28
CA SER A 721 -9.82 3.64 -23.03
C SER A 721 -10.76 3.74 -24.21
N THR A 722 -11.96 4.24 -23.94
CA THR A 722 -12.93 4.54 -25.00
C THR A 722 -12.55 5.72 -25.90
N GLY A 723 -11.42 6.38 -25.59
CA GLY A 723 -10.86 7.59 -26.22
C GLY A 723 -11.81 8.80 -26.23
N PRO A 724 -11.38 9.99 -26.68
CA PRO A 724 -12.24 11.18 -26.75
C PRO A 724 -13.28 11.09 -27.88
N PHE A 725 -14.42 11.80 -27.76
CA PHE A 725 -15.52 11.73 -28.75
C PHE A 725 -15.02 12.06 -30.17
N GLY A 726 -15.08 11.08 -31.06
CA GLY A 726 -14.71 11.23 -32.48
C GLY A 726 -13.26 10.86 -32.82
N GLU A 727 -12.43 10.44 -31.86
CA GLU A 727 -11.06 9.97 -32.11
C GLU A 727 -10.90 8.45 -32.00
N GLY A 728 -11.94 7.74 -31.51
CA GLY A 728 -11.95 6.27 -31.43
C GLY A 728 -11.38 5.73 -30.12
N MET A 729 -11.40 4.41 -29.92
CA MET A 729 -10.74 3.79 -28.76
C MET A 729 -9.22 3.97 -28.84
N GLU A 730 -8.57 4.11 -27.69
CA GLU A 730 -7.11 4.32 -27.66
C GLU A 730 -6.46 3.46 -26.58
N TRP A 731 -5.40 2.75 -26.99
CA TRP A 731 -4.48 2.09 -26.08
C TRP A 731 -3.22 2.95 -25.95
N VAL A 732 -2.95 3.42 -24.74
CA VAL A 732 -1.82 4.32 -24.46
C VAL A 732 -0.87 3.62 -23.50
N GLY A 733 0.43 3.76 -23.74
CA GLY A 733 1.47 3.39 -22.79
C GLY A 733 2.46 4.54 -22.59
N GLY A 734 3.00 4.65 -21.39
CA GLY A 734 4.03 5.63 -21.06
C GLY A 734 4.86 5.24 -19.86
N HIS A 735 6.12 5.62 -19.89
CA HIS A 735 7.09 5.40 -18.81
C HIS A 735 8.28 6.35 -18.99
N ALA A 736 8.90 6.78 -17.90
CA ALA A 736 10.10 7.63 -17.90
C ALA A 736 10.01 8.90 -18.80
N GLY A 737 8.82 9.46 -18.99
CA GLY A 737 8.57 10.65 -19.81
C GLY A 737 8.40 10.39 -21.31
N GLU A 738 8.44 9.13 -21.74
CA GLU A 738 8.12 8.70 -23.11
C GLU A 738 6.72 8.08 -23.15
N SER A 739 6.03 8.24 -24.30
CA SER A 739 4.68 7.72 -24.50
C SER A 739 4.46 7.24 -25.93
N TRP A 740 3.59 6.26 -26.09
CA TRP A 740 3.10 5.75 -27.37
C TRP A 740 1.59 5.52 -27.28
N SER A 741 0.91 5.51 -28.44
CA SER A 741 -0.49 5.11 -28.50
C SER A 741 -0.86 4.39 -29.78
N VAL A 742 -1.87 3.53 -29.68
CA VAL A 742 -2.49 2.82 -30.78
C VAL A 742 -3.97 3.19 -30.84
N GLN A 743 -4.35 3.77 -31.97
CA GLN A 743 -5.72 4.22 -32.22
C GLN A 743 -6.55 3.12 -32.87
N GLY A 744 -7.80 3.00 -32.45
CA GLY A 744 -8.79 2.06 -32.97
C GLY A 744 -10.11 2.74 -33.36
N PRO A 745 -11.10 1.97 -33.83
CA PRO A 745 -12.43 2.50 -34.11
C PRO A 745 -13.16 2.97 -32.84
N GLU A 746 -14.21 3.76 -33.00
CA GLU A 746 -15.09 4.18 -31.89
C GLU A 746 -15.82 2.98 -31.26
N PHE A 747 -15.89 2.95 -29.93
CA PHE A 747 -16.75 2.00 -29.23
C PHE A 747 -18.22 2.33 -29.50
N ALA A 748 -18.95 1.42 -30.11
CA ALA A 748 -20.39 1.55 -30.25
C ALA A 748 -21.07 1.33 -28.89
N ALA A 749 -21.83 2.32 -28.42
CA ALA A 749 -22.59 2.18 -27.17
C ALA A 749 -23.58 1.00 -27.23
N ASP A 750 -23.74 0.33 -26.08
CA ASP A 750 -24.60 -0.82 -25.83
C ASP A 750 -24.39 -2.01 -26.76
N THR A 751 -23.24 -2.10 -27.41
CA THR A 751 -22.86 -3.19 -28.33
C THR A 751 -21.66 -3.94 -27.78
N TRP A 752 -21.69 -5.27 -27.84
CA TRP A 752 -20.54 -6.10 -27.50
C TRP A 752 -19.48 -6.00 -28.59
N THR A 753 -18.28 -5.63 -28.20
CA THR A 753 -17.09 -5.54 -29.05
C THR A 753 -15.97 -6.33 -28.38
N HIS A 754 -15.33 -7.22 -29.12
CA HIS A 754 -14.13 -7.90 -28.64
C HIS A 754 -12.93 -7.00 -28.90
N VAL A 755 -12.13 -6.76 -27.86
CA VAL A 755 -10.88 -6.02 -27.97
C VAL A 755 -9.73 -6.88 -27.51
N ALA A 756 -8.63 -6.85 -28.24
CA ALA A 756 -7.37 -7.44 -27.81
C ALA A 756 -6.22 -6.50 -28.09
N VAL A 757 -5.35 -6.32 -27.11
CA VAL A 757 -4.10 -5.59 -27.26
C VAL A 757 -2.93 -6.55 -27.11
N THR A 758 -1.96 -6.51 -28.01
CA THR A 758 -0.76 -7.36 -27.95
C THR A 758 0.51 -6.52 -27.98
N LEU A 759 1.53 -6.93 -27.22
CA LEU A 759 2.86 -6.32 -27.20
C LEU A 759 3.90 -7.43 -27.31
N ASP A 760 4.67 -7.44 -28.39
CA ASP A 760 5.63 -8.50 -28.73
C ASP A 760 7.09 -8.19 -28.39
N GLY A 761 7.30 -7.12 -27.62
CA GLY A 761 8.62 -6.63 -27.21
C GLY A 761 9.11 -5.44 -28.04
N ALA A 762 8.48 -5.15 -29.18
CA ALA A 762 8.85 -4.03 -30.03
C ALA A 762 7.63 -3.26 -30.58
N GLU A 763 6.51 -3.95 -30.79
CA GLU A 763 5.31 -3.37 -31.38
C GLU A 763 4.07 -3.69 -30.53
N ALA A 764 3.30 -2.63 -30.25
CA ALA A 764 1.97 -2.67 -29.68
C ALA A 764 0.95 -2.77 -30.83
N ARG A 765 -0.02 -3.68 -30.73
CA ARG A 765 -1.10 -3.88 -31.71
C ARG A 765 -2.45 -3.89 -31.03
N LEU A 766 -3.44 -3.27 -31.68
CA LEU A 766 -4.83 -3.25 -31.25
C LEU A 766 -5.69 -3.99 -32.28
N TYR A 767 -6.46 -4.96 -31.80
CA TYR A 767 -7.42 -5.75 -32.56
C TYR A 767 -8.83 -5.46 -32.05
N VAL A 768 -9.76 -5.31 -32.99
CA VAL A 768 -11.19 -5.14 -32.72
C VAL A 768 -11.97 -6.16 -33.53
N ASP A 769 -12.80 -6.95 -32.85
CA ASP A 769 -13.59 -8.04 -33.44
C ASP A 769 -12.73 -8.96 -34.35
N GLY A 770 -11.56 -9.37 -33.82
CA GLY A 770 -10.60 -10.25 -34.49
C GLY A 770 -9.68 -9.56 -35.51
N THR A 771 -9.97 -8.32 -35.92
CA THR A 771 -9.22 -7.63 -36.98
C THR A 771 -8.21 -6.64 -36.43
N LEU A 772 -6.98 -6.63 -36.96
CA LEU A 772 -5.96 -5.63 -36.63
C LEU A 772 -6.40 -4.22 -37.09
N THR A 773 -6.53 -3.26 -36.17
CA THR A 773 -6.97 -1.89 -36.48
C THR A 773 -5.85 -0.86 -36.41
N GLY A 774 -4.78 -1.13 -35.67
CA GLY A 774 -3.65 -0.23 -35.54
C GLY A 774 -2.44 -0.87 -34.86
N SER A 775 -1.28 -0.27 -35.06
CA SER A 775 -0.05 -0.61 -34.35
C SER A 775 0.86 0.59 -34.11
N ALA A 776 1.75 0.48 -33.14
CA ALA A 776 2.78 1.46 -32.83
C ALA A 776 4.03 0.78 -32.27
N ALA A 777 5.20 1.37 -32.53
CA ALA A 777 6.43 0.97 -31.85
C ALA A 777 6.34 1.36 -30.36
N VAL A 778 6.83 0.49 -29.48
CA VAL A 778 6.89 0.76 -28.03
C VAL A 778 8.30 1.17 -27.60
N SER A 779 8.39 2.09 -26.64
CA SER A 779 9.66 2.51 -26.04
C SER A 779 10.05 1.73 -24.78
N HIS A 780 9.08 1.11 -24.12
CA HIS A 780 9.24 0.39 -22.87
C HIS A 780 8.36 -0.86 -22.82
N LEU A 781 8.85 -1.91 -22.18
CA LEU A 781 8.14 -3.16 -21.96
C LEU A 781 7.25 -3.08 -20.71
N PRO A 782 6.21 -3.93 -20.59
CA PRO A 782 5.43 -4.04 -19.37
C PRO A 782 6.30 -4.37 -18.15
N LEU A 783 7.36 -5.16 -18.34
CA LEU A 783 8.35 -5.45 -17.29
C LEU A 783 9.16 -4.23 -16.84
N ASP A 784 9.49 -3.30 -17.75
CA ASP A 784 10.20 -2.05 -17.39
C ASP A 784 9.29 -1.15 -16.53
N ILE A 785 7.99 -1.18 -16.82
CA ILE A 785 6.96 -0.45 -16.07
C ILE A 785 6.70 -1.11 -14.72
N ALA A 786 6.65 -2.44 -14.68
CA ALA A 786 6.26 -3.26 -13.52
C ALA A 786 5.00 -2.72 -12.81
N PRO A 787 3.84 -2.67 -13.52
CA PRO A 787 2.63 -2.05 -12.99
C PRO A 787 2.07 -2.81 -11.78
N VAL A 788 1.69 -2.06 -10.74
CA VAL A 788 1.17 -2.59 -9.47
C VAL A 788 -0.31 -2.25 -9.28
N LEU A 789 -0.73 -1.10 -9.80
CA LEU A 789 -2.11 -0.62 -9.83
C LEU A 789 -2.80 -1.21 -11.07
N ASN A 790 -3.13 -2.51 -11.01
CA ASN A 790 -3.76 -3.22 -12.13
C ASN A 790 -5.27 -3.27 -11.92
N GLN A 791 -6.03 -2.52 -12.72
CA GLN A 791 -7.46 -2.26 -12.46
C GLN A 791 -8.32 -2.43 -13.71
N LEU A 792 -9.55 -2.92 -13.51
CA LEU A 792 -10.63 -2.91 -14.50
C LEU A 792 -11.67 -1.86 -14.10
N GLY A 793 -12.08 -1.03 -15.07
CA GLY A 793 -13.17 -0.08 -14.90
C GLY A 793 -12.81 1.24 -14.20
N ARG A 794 -11.54 1.45 -13.81
CA ARG A 794 -11.06 2.67 -13.14
C ARG A 794 -9.66 3.06 -13.62
N SER A 795 -9.38 4.36 -13.55
CA SER A 795 -8.09 4.96 -13.86
C SER A 795 -7.23 5.11 -12.61
N SER A 796 -5.92 4.93 -12.77
CA SER A 796 -4.94 5.28 -11.72
C SER A 796 -4.82 6.80 -11.52
N PHE A 797 -5.27 7.58 -12.52
CA PHE A 797 -5.59 9.01 -12.42
C PHE A 797 -7.11 9.17 -12.37
N ASP A 798 -7.74 8.82 -11.24
CA ASP A 798 -9.20 8.73 -11.13
C ASP A 798 -9.88 10.10 -11.23
N THR A 799 -10.58 10.30 -12.33
CA THR A 799 -11.56 11.37 -12.49
C THR A 799 -12.92 10.75 -12.73
N ALA A 800 -14.00 11.46 -12.38
CA ALA A 800 -15.35 10.97 -12.65
C ALA A 800 -15.58 10.63 -14.14
N ALA A 801 -14.82 11.25 -15.06
CA ALA A 801 -14.88 10.98 -16.49
C ALA A 801 -14.19 9.68 -16.92
N ALA A 802 -13.14 9.28 -16.21
CA ALA A 802 -12.37 8.09 -16.55
C ALA A 802 -13.00 6.77 -16.04
N ARG A 803 -14.11 6.84 -15.30
CA ARG A 803 -14.79 5.68 -14.70
C ARG A 803 -15.66 4.96 -15.72
N PHE A 804 -15.46 3.65 -15.86
CA PHE A 804 -16.17 2.86 -16.85
C PHE A 804 -17.64 2.68 -16.51
N VAL A 805 -18.46 2.82 -17.54
CA VAL A 805 -19.88 2.48 -17.52
C VAL A 805 -20.09 1.43 -18.60
N GLY A 806 -20.53 0.23 -18.22
CA GLY A 806 -20.66 -0.87 -19.16
C GLY A 806 -20.44 -2.22 -18.52
N CYS A 807 -20.29 -3.25 -19.36
CA CYS A 807 -19.99 -4.62 -18.94
C CYS A 807 -18.67 -5.11 -19.53
N LEU A 808 -17.95 -5.94 -18.76
CA LEU A 808 -16.80 -6.71 -19.20
C LEU A 808 -17.11 -8.20 -19.08
N ASP A 809 -16.65 -8.97 -20.05
CA ASP A 809 -16.82 -10.42 -20.12
C ASP A 809 -15.55 -11.07 -20.70
N ASP A 810 -15.25 -12.31 -20.29
CA ASP A 810 -14.10 -13.13 -20.70
C ASP A 810 -12.78 -12.34 -20.75
N VAL A 811 -12.41 -11.70 -19.63
CA VAL A 811 -11.16 -10.92 -19.55
C VAL A 811 -9.98 -11.87 -19.38
N ARG A 812 -9.02 -11.80 -20.30
CA ARG A 812 -7.84 -12.67 -20.34
C ARG A 812 -6.55 -11.89 -20.39
N VAL A 813 -5.55 -12.38 -19.66
CA VAL A 813 -4.18 -11.86 -19.67
C VAL A 813 -3.23 -12.99 -20.03
N TYR A 814 -2.38 -12.77 -21.04
CA TYR A 814 -1.34 -13.70 -21.46
C TYR A 814 0.05 -13.06 -21.30
N ASN A 815 1.06 -13.85 -20.95
CA ASN A 815 2.47 -13.40 -20.86
C ASN A 815 3.19 -13.41 -22.23
N TYR A 816 2.43 -13.46 -23.32
CA TYR A 816 2.96 -13.42 -24.68
C TYR A 816 1.99 -12.69 -25.62
N ALA A 817 2.53 -12.19 -26.73
CA ALA A 817 1.73 -11.60 -27.80
C ALA A 817 1.01 -12.71 -28.58
N LEU A 818 -0.33 -12.72 -28.54
CA LEU A 818 -1.13 -13.58 -29.41
C LEU A 818 -0.90 -13.22 -30.88
N ALA A 819 -0.74 -14.23 -31.73
CA ALA A 819 -0.77 -14.05 -33.17
C ALA A 819 -2.19 -13.72 -33.65
N GLU A 820 -2.32 -13.12 -34.84
CA GLU A 820 -3.61 -12.71 -35.41
C GLU A 820 -4.63 -13.85 -35.44
N VAL A 821 -4.24 -15.06 -35.87
CA VAL A 821 -5.14 -16.23 -35.88
C VAL A 821 -5.60 -16.65 -34.48
N GLN A 822 -4.79 -16.42 -33.44
CA GLN A 822 -5.18 -16.71 -32.06
C GLN A 822 -6.19 -15.67 -31.55
N VAL A 823 -6.01 -14.40 -31.92
CA VAL A 823 -6.96 -13.33 -31.59
C VAL A 823 -8.29 -13.55 -32.30
N ASP A 824 -8.27 -13.93 -33.58
CA ASP A 824 -9.46 -14.27 -34.35
C ASP A 824 -10.20 -15.47 -33.76
N ALA A 825 -9.50 -16.56 -33.43
CA ALA A 825 -10.09 -17.71 -32.78
C ALA A 825 -10.71 -17.38 -31.41
N LEU A 826 -10.08 -16.49 -30.64
CA LEU A 826 -10.62 -16.00 -29.36
C LEU A 826 -11.91 -15.20 -29.58
N PHE A 827 -11.92 -14.29 -30.55
CA PHE A 827 -13.12 -13.54 -30.94
C PHE A 827 -14.27 -14.47 -31.38
N GLU A 828 -13.98 -15.51 -32.14
CA GLU A 828 -14.98 -16.49 -32.57
C GLU A 828 -15.42 -17.46 -31.46
N GLY A 829 -14.76 -17.44 -30.29
CA GLY A 829 -15.03 -18.37 -29.19
C GLY A 829 -14.66 -19.82 -29.53
N ARG A 830 -13.63 -20.04 -30.36
CA ARG A 830 -13.17 -21.37 -30.79
C ARG A 830 -11.70 -21.62 -30.44
N SER A 831 -11.29 -22.88 -30.50
CA SER A 831 -9.87 -23.24 -30.50
C SER A 831 -9.30 -23.23 -31.91
N LEU A 832 -7.98 -23.10 -32.03
CA LEU A 832 -7.29 -23.33 -33.30
C LEU A 832 -7.51 -24.77 -33.78
N SER A 833 -7.78 -24.91 -35.07
CA SER A 833 -7.72 -26.21 -35.74
C SER A 833 -6.29 -26.76 -35.66
N PRO A 834 -6.12 -28.10 -35.78
CA PRO A 834 -4.78 -28.66 -35.75
C PRO A 834 -3.90 -28.23 -36.94
N ALA A 835 -4.49 -27.68 -38.02
CA ALA A 835 -3.75 -27.12 -39.14
C ALA A 835 -3.25 -25.71 -38.83
N GLU A 836 -4.11 -24.85 -38.29
CA GLU A 836 -3.73 -23.49 -37.84
C GLU A 836 -2.65 -23.56 -36.75
N ALA A 837 -2.79 -24.46 -35.77
CA ALA A 837 -1.81 -24.64 -34.71
C ALA A 837 -0.44 -25.11 -35.24
N TRP A 838 -0.45 -26.04 -36.21
CA TRP A 838 0.78 -26.50 -36.86
C TRP A 838 1.44 -25.36 -37.65
N ARG A 839 0.70 -24.64 -38.49
CA ARG A 839 1.25 -23.52 -39.27
C ARG A 839 1.78 -22.41 -38.36
N LEU A 840 1.07 -22.09 -37.27
CA LEU A 840 1.49 -21.09 -36.31
C LEU A 840 2.85 -21.44 -35.71
N SER A 841 3.09 -22.72 -35.39
CA SER A 841 4.34 -23.16 -34.77
C SER A 841 5.57 -23.07 -35.69
N PHE A 842 5.39 -23.17 -37.01
CA PHE A 842 6.50 -23.13 -37.97
C PHE A 842 6.63 -21.79 -38.70
N PHE A 843 5.50 -21.14 -39.01
CA PHE A 843 5.46 -19.96 -39.89
C PHE A 843 4.95 -18.70 -39.19
N GLY A 844 4.49 -18.78 -37.94
CA GLY A 844 3.95 -17.63 -37.20
C GLY A 844 2.56 -17.17 -37.69
N SER A 845 1.89 -17.95 -38.54
CA SER A 845 0.56 -17.66 -39.09
C SER A 845 -0.30 -18.93 -39.14
N GLY A 846 -1.62 -18.79 -39.03
CA GLY A 846 -2.56 -19.89 -39.26
C GLY A 846 -3.00 -20.05 -40.72
N GLU A 847 -2.71 -19.05 -41.55
CA GLU A 847 -3.13 -18.98 -42.95
C GLU A 847 -2.36 -19.96 -43.84
N ALA A 848 -3.08 -20.64 -44.74
CA ALA A 848 -2.51 -21.57 -45.71
C ALA A 848 -2.01 -20.84 -46.97
N THR A 849 -1.07 -19.90 -46.82
CA THR A 849 -0.58 -19.07 -47.93
C THR A 849 0.94 -18.96 -47.95
N GLY A 850 1.51 -18.66 -49.12
CA GLY A 850 2.96 -18.57 -49.30
C GLY A 850 3.66 -19.87 -48.90
N GLU A 851 4.76 -19.75 -48.14
CA GLU A 851 5.51 -20.91 -47.62
C GLU A 851 4.71 -21.77 -46.63
N ALA A 852 3.59 -21.28 -46.10
CA ALA A 852 2.71 -22.04 -45.19
C ALA A 852 1.57 -22.76 -45.91
N ALA A 853 1.47 -22.64 -47.25
CA ALA A 853 0.44 -23.33 -48.04
C ALA A 853 0.64 -24.86 -47.98
N ASP A 854 -0.46 -25.62 -48.04
CA ASP A 854 -0.43 -27.08 -47.89
C ASP A 854 0.39 -27.79 -48.98
N ASP A 855 0.51 -27.18 -50.16
CA ASP A 855 1.28 -27.66 -51.31
C ASP A 855 2.66 -26.98 -51.47
N ALA A 856 3.06 -26.12 -50.52
CA ALA A 856 4.41 -25.55 -50.48
C ALA A 856 5.42 -26.56 -49.91
N ASP A 857 6.68 -26.37 -50.30
CA ASP A 857 7.86 -27.19 -49.96
C ASP A 857 9.01 -26.19 -49.69
N PRO A 858 9.03 -25.55 -48.51
CA PRO A 858 9.92 -24.41 -48.23
C PRO A 858 11.41 -24.79 -48.16
N ASP A 859 11.71 -26.04 -47.84
CA ASP A 859 13.06 -26.59 -47.70
C ASP A 859 13.55 -27.34 -48.96
N GLU A 860 12.70 -27.42 -50.00
CA GLU A 860 12.97 -28.00 -51.32
C GLU A 860 13.40 -29.48 -51.29
N ASP A 861 12.89 -30.24 -50.32
CA ASP A 861 13.26 -31.65 -50.13
C ASP A 861 12.33 -32.63 -50.88
N GLY A 862 11.25 -32.09 -51.46
CA GLY A 862 10.25 -32.83 -52.22
C GLY A 862 9.05 -33.29 -51.38
N ILE A 863 8.95 -32.89 -50.11
CA ILE A 863 7.80 -33.13 -49.25
C ILE A 863 7.05 -31.82 -49.03
N VAL A 864 5.76 -31.82 -49.37
CA VAL A 864 4.91 -30.64 -49.14
C VAL A 864 4.45 -30.56 -47.69
N ASN A 865 4.14 -29.35 -47.21
CA ASN A 865 3.65 -29.06 -45.85
C ASN A 865 2.52 -29.97 -45.36
N LEU A 866 1.56 -30.34 -46.21
CA LEU A 866 0.50 -31.28 -45.81
C LEU A 866 1.05 -32.66 -45.44
N ALA A 867 2.06 -33.12 -46.17
CA ALA A 867 2.74 -34.38 -45.91
C ALA A 867 3.68 -34.28 -44.70
N GLU A 868 4.42 -33.17 -44.56
CA GLU A 868 5.21 -32.85 -43.36
C GLU A 868 4.37 -32.95 -42.09
N ARG A 869 3.24 -32.24 -42.10
CA ARG A 869 2.25 -32.25 -41.02
C ARG A 869 1.68 -33.64 -40.76
N ALA A 870 1.33 -34.37 -41.82
CA ALA A 870 0.76 -35.71 -41.70
C ALA A 870 1.75 -36.71 -41.10
N TYR A 871 3.03 -36.61 -41.45
CA TYR A 871 4.07 -37.55 -41.08
C TYR A 871 4.89 -37.11 -39.86
N GLY A 872 4.67 -35.89 -39.36
CA GLY A 872 5.36 -35.33 -38.21
C GLY A 872 6.82 -34.98 -38.52
N GLY A 873 7.04 -34.32 -39.66
CA GLY A 873 8.30 -33.72 -40.04
C GLY A 873 8.36 -32.21 -39.77
N ASN A 874 9.47 -31.60 -40.18
CA ASN A 874 9.76 -30.18 -40.02
C ASN A 874 9.80 -29.50 -41.38
N PRO A 875 8.82 -28.65 -41.75
CA PRO A 875 8.73 -28.03 -43.07
C PRO A 875 9.83 -27.00 -43.39
N LEU A 876 10.76 -26.78 -42.46
CA LEU A 876 11.88 -25.86 -42.61
C LEU A 876 13.24 -26.59 -42.64
N GLU A 877 13.26 -27.92 -42.54
CA GLU A 877 14.46 -28.73 -42.47
C GLU A 877 14.31 -30.03 -43.26
N SER A 878 15.21 -30.26 -44.23
CA SER A 878 15.17 -31.47 -45.06
C SER A 878 15.15 -32.76 -44.24
N ASP A 879 14.07 -33.52 -44.38
CA ASP A 879 13.77 -34.72 -43.61
C ASP A 879 13.09 -35.84 -44.42
N VAL A 880 13.41 -35.95 -45.71
CA VAL A 880 13.07 -37.04 -46.68
C VAL A 880 12.87 -38.47 -46.15
N TRP A 881 13.47 -38.83 -45.01
CA TRP A 881 13.29 -40.11 -44.32
C TRP A 881 11.88 -40.31 -43.73
N ILE A 882 11.06 -39.26 -43.59
CA ILE A 882 9.69 -39.36 -43.10
C ILE A 882 8.72 -39.98 -44.11
N GLN A 883 9.09 -40.00 -45.41
CA GLN A 883 8.21 -40.52 -46.45
C GLN A 883 7.84 -41.99 -46.25
N PRO A 884 6.61 -42.40 -46.66
CA PRO A 884 6.22 -43.80 -46.68
C PRO A 884 7.19 -44.63 -47.52
N ARG A 885 7.60 -45.79 -47.00
CA ARG A 885 8.53 -46.71 -47.67
C ARG A 885 8.04 -48.14 -47.62
N LEU A 886 8.47 -48.95 -48.58
CA LEU A 886 8.22 -50.38 -48.56
C LEU A 886 9.00 -51.03 -47.40
N ASP A 887 8.40 -52.01 -46.73
CA ASP A 887 9.13 -52.89 -45.81
C ASP A 887 9.74 -54.06 -46.58
N GLU A 888 11.06 -54.01 -46.80
CA GLU A 888 11.80 -55.08 -47.50
C GLU A 888 12.22 -56.24 -46.58
N SER A 889 11.87 -56.19 -45.30
CA SER A 889 12.34 -57.18 -44.30
C SER A 889 11.48 -58.45 -44.20
N GLY A 890 10.32 -58.51 -44.88
CA GLY A 890 9.35 -59.59 -44.77
C GLY A 890 8.97 -60.25 -46.11
N THR A 891 8.18 -61.32 -46.03
CA THR A 891 7.63 -62.03 -47.21
C THR A 891 6.25 -61.53 -47.65
N LEU A 892 5.71 -60.52 -46.98
CA LEU A 892 4.38 -59.94 -47.23
C LEU A 892 4.52 -58.51 -47.74
N LEU A 893 3.64 -58.10 -48.65
CA LEU A 893 3.61 -56.73 -49.15
C LEU A 893 3.23 -55.78 -48.01
N SER A 894 4.21 -55.02 -47.52
CA SER A 894 4.03 -54.15 -46.36
C SER A 894 4.57 -52.74 -46.61
N LEU A 895 3.86 -51.75 -46.07
CA LEU A 895 4.18 -50.33 -46.19
C LEU A 895 4.44 -49.76 -44.79
N ILE A 896 5.59 -49.13 -44.58
CA ILE A 896 5.90 -48.38 -43.36
C ILE A 896 5.62 -46.91 -43.62
N TYR A 897 4.86 -46.26 -42.74
CA TYR A 897 4.59 -44.83 -42.81
C TYR A 897 4.47 -44.23 -41.40
N ARG A 898 4.68 -42.92 -41.30
CA ARG A 898 4.50 -42.17 -40.05
C ARG A 898 3.10 -41.54 -40.02
N ARG A 899 2.60 -41.27 -38.82
CA ARG A 899 1.35 -40.55 -38.59
C ARG A 899 1.50 -39.65 -37.38
N SER A 900 1.37 -38.35 -37.58
CA SER A 900 1.26 -37.38 -36.49
C SER A 900 -0.10 -37.51 -35.79
N ARG A 901 -0.08 -37.61 -34.47
CA ARG A 901 -1.29 -37.57 -33.63
C ARG A 901 -1.85 -36.17 -33.47
N THR A 902 -1.04 -35.13 -33.73
CA THR A 902 -1.52 -33.74 -33.71
C THR A 902 -2.31 -33.39 -34.96
N ALA A 903 -2.15 -34.13 -36.06
CA ALA A 903 -2.97 -33.98 -37.27
C ALA A 903 -4.28 -34.80 -37.18
N SER A 904 -5.06 -34.59 -36.11
CA SER A 904 -6.25 -35.38 -35.80
C SER A 904 -7.42 -35.21 -36.78
N ASP A 905 -7.37 -34.17 -37.60
CA ASP A 905 -8.25 -33.84 -38.73
C ASP A 905 -7.84 -34.55 -40.04
N LEU A 906 -6.78 -35.37 -40.05
CA LEU A 906 -6.35 -36.14 -41.22
C LEU A 906 -6.70 -37.62 -41.11
N LEU A 907 -7.20 -38.18 -42.21
CA LEU A 907 -7.54 -39.58 -42.38
C LEU A 907 -6.50 -40.27 -43.28
N PHE A 908 -5.96 -41.40 -42.80
CA PHE A 908 -4.96 -42.18 -43.52
C PHE A 908 -5.62 -43.45 -44.08
N LYS A 909 -5.55 -43.62 -45.40
CA LYS A 909 -6.03 -44.82 -46.11
C LYS A 909 -4.89 -45.41 -46.91
N VAL A 910 -4.63 -46.70 -46.74
CA VAL A 910 -3.81 -47.44 -47.70
C VAL A 910 -4.74 -47.96 -48.79
N LEU A 911 -4.54 -47.50 -50.02
CA LEU A 911 -5.25 -47.94 -51.20
C LEU A 911 -4.46 -49.04 -51.92
N GLU A 912 -5.17 -49.94 -52.59
CA GLU A 912 -4.59 -50.95 -53.47
C GLU A 912 -5.11 -50.84 -54.91
N ASN A 913 -4.26 -51.20 -55.87
CA ASN A 913 -4.59 -51.34 -57.29
C ASN A 913 -3.72 -52.42 -57.93
N SER A 914 -4.21 -53.15 -58.93
CA SER A 914 -3.48 -54.23 -59.59
C SER A 914 -2.65 -53.80 -60.82
N GLU A 915 -2.88 -52.59 -61.35
CA GLU A 915 -2.35 -52.16 -62.66
C GLU A 915 -1.76 -50.73 -62.69
N LEU A 916 -1.64 -50.03 -61.54
CA LEU A 916 -1.20 -48.61 -61.46
C LEU A 916 -2.09 -47.62 -62.26
N GLU A 917 -3.33 -47.99 -62.55
CA GLU A 917 -4.27 -47.16 -63.30
C GLU A 917 -5.38 -46.56 -62.41
N SER A 918 -6.41 -45.96 -63.01
CA SER A 918 -7.59 -45.47 -62.29
C SER A 918 -8.35 -46.60 -61.57
N GLY A 919 -9.08 -46.28 -60.49
CA GLY A 919 -9.89 -47.28 -59.76
C GLY A 919 -9.27 -47.85 -58.49
N TRP A 920 -8.38 -47.09 -57.83
CA TRP A 920 -7.87 -47.41 -56.49
C TRP A 920 -9.01 -47.63 -55.49
N LYS A 921 -8.89 -48.68 -54.67
CA LYS A 921 -9.85 -49.01 -53.61
C LYS A 921 -9.10 -49.08 -52.27
N VAL A 922 -9.80 -48.88 -51.16
CA VAL A 922 -9.22 -49.08 -49.82
C VAL A 922 -8.77 -50.54 -49.69
N SER A 923 -7.51 -50.75 -49.31
CA SER A 923 -6.94 -52.08 -49.15
C SER A 923 -7.51 -52.76 -47.90
N ALA A 924 -7.69 -54.08 -47.98
CA ALA A 924 -8.22 -54.90 -46.88
C ALA A 924 -7.15 -55.35 -45.87
N GLY A 925 -5.91 -54.84 -45.97
CA GLY A 925 -4.84 -55.12 -45.01
C GLY A 925 -5.05 -54.42 -43.67
N GLU A 926 -4.13 -54.69 -42.74
CA GLU A 926 -4.18 -54.16 -41.37
C GLU A 926 -2.93 -53.33 -41.07
N SER A 927 -3.09 -52.25 -40.30
CA SER A 927 -1.98 -51.46 -39.78
C SER A 927 -1.72 -51.80 -38.31
N GLU A 928 -0.45 -52.01 -37.96
CA GLU A 928 0.02 -52.10 -36.59
C GLU A 928 0.99 -50.95 -36.27
N VAL A 929 0.96 -50.43 -35.04
CA VAL A 929 1.95 -49.45 -34.56
C VAL A 929 3.22 -50.18 -34.18
N ILE A 930 4.32 -49.88 -34.85
CA ILE A 930 5.64 -50.53 -34.66
C ILE A 930 6.65 -49.62 -33.94
N GLY A 931 6.31 -48.34 -33.74
CA GLY A 931 7.12 -47.39 -32.98
C GLY A 931 6.33 -46.13 -32.62
N VAL A 932 6.72 -45.46 -31.55
CA VAL A 932 6.13 -44.19 -31.09
C VAL A 932 7.29 -43.26 -30.73
N ASP A 933 7.30 -42.07 -31.31
CA ASP A 933 8.26 -41.01 -31.02
C ASP A 933 7.50 -39.70 -30.77
N GLY A 934 7.46 -39.25 -29.51
CA GLY A 934 6.64 -38.11 -29.09
C GLY A 934 5.18 -38.26 -29.50
N SER A 935 4.70 -37.34 -30.35
CA SER A 935 3.35 -37.32 -30.91
C SER A 935 3.21 -38.07 -32.23
N VAL A 936 4.23 -38.78 -32.70
CA VAL A 936 4.25 -39.46 -34.01
C VAL A 936 4.27 -40.98 -33.84
N ASP A 937 3.32 -41.66 -34.49
CA ASP A 937 3.31 -43.11 -34.63
C ASP A 937 4.05 -43.53 -35.90
N THR A 938 4.87 -44.58 -35.81
CA THR A 938 5.34 -45.32 -36.99
C THR A 938 4.48 -46.58 -37.15
N LEU A 939 3.81 -46.71 -38.27
CA LEU A 939 2.91 -47.82 -38.57
C LEU A 939 3.49 -48.70 -39.66
N ARG A 940 3.26 -50.01 -39.51
CA ARG A 940 3.41 -50.99 -40.60
C ARG A 940 2.02 -51.42 -41.03
N PHE A 941 1.68 -51.18 -42.28
CA PHE A 941 0.53 -51.79 -42.93
C PHE A 941 0.98 -53.06 -43.65
N THR A 942 0.25 -54.15 -43.47
CA THR A 942 0.56 -55.43 -44.12
C THR A 942 -0.63 -55.95 -44.90
N ARG A 943 -0.37 -56.34 -46.15
CA ARG A 943 -1.34 -56.96 -47.07
C ARG A 943 -0.82 -58.33 -47.51
N LEU A 944 -1.65 -59.36 -47.33
CA LEU A 944 -1.39 -60.69 -47.90
C LEU A 944 -1.58 -60.62 -49.42
N VAL A 945 -0.66 -61.18 -50.19
CA VAL A 945 -0.73 -61.22 -51.67
C VAL A 945 -0.38 -62.63 -52.11
N ASP A 946 -1.11 -63.19 -53.07
CA ASP A 946 -0.82 -64.52 -53.62
C ASP A 946 0.37 -64.47 -54.58
N ASP A 947 1.12 -65.57 -54.73
CA ASP A 947 2.41 -65.64 -55.46
C ASP A 947 2.36 -65.20 -56.95
N GLU A 948 1.16 -65.04 -57.54
CA GLU A 948 0.96 -64.62 -58.94
C GLU A 948 0.28 -63.23 -59.07
N GLU A 949 0.00 -62.52 -57.97
CA GLU A 949 -0.71 -61.24 -57.97
C GLU A 949 0.26 -60.05 -57.86
N SER A 950 0.17 -59.09 -58.78
CA SER A 950 0.85 -57.79 -58.67
C SER A 950 -0.09 -56.80 -58.01
N VAL A 951 0.24 -56.33 -56.80
CA VAL A 951 -0.53 -55.31 -56.08
C VAL A 951 0.36 -54.11 -55.80
N PHE A 952 -0.15 -52.92 -56.13
CA PHE A 952 0.45 -51.64 -55.79
C PHE A 952 -0.27 -51.06 -54.59
N LEU A 953 0.50 -50.55 -53.63
CA LEU A 953 -0.04 -49.81 -52.48
C LEU A 953 0.22 -48.32 -52.67
N LYS A 954 -0.75 -47.51 -52.26
CA LYS A 954 -0.63 -46.06 -52.17
C LYS A 954 -1.13 -45.62 -50.80
N LEU A 955 -0.34 -44.86 -50.06
CA LEU A 955 -0.87 -44.11 -48.93
C LEU A 955 -1.60 -42.88 -49.45
N GLN A 956 -2.84 -42.71 -49.02
CA GLN A 956 -3.64 -41.53 -49.26
C GLN A 956 -3.94 -40.87 -47.92
N VAL A 957 -3.60 -39.60 -47.82
CA VAL A 957 -3.98 -38.74 -46.70
C VAL A 957 -5.08 -37.81 -47.19
N GLU A 958 -6.20 -37.78 -46.48
CA GLU A 958 -7.36 -36.94 -46.80
C GLU A 958 -7.73 -36.12 -45.57
N GLN A 959 -8.19 -34.89 -45.75
CA GLN A 959 -8.75 -34.08 -44.67
C GLN A 959 -10.18 -34.55 -44.36
N LEU A 960 -10.54 -34.63 -43.06
CA LEU A 960 -11.83 -35.11 -42.56
C LEU A 960 -13.01 -34.17 -42.83
#